data_AF-A0A218NM79-F1
#
_entry.id   AF-A0A218NM79-F1
#
_cell.length_a   1.000
_cell.length_b   1.000
_cell.length_c   1.000
_cell.angle_alpha   90.00
_cell.angle_beta   90.00
_cell.angle_gamma   90.00
#
_symmetry.space_group_name_H-M   'P 1'
#
loop_
_entity.id
_entity.type
_entity.pdbx_description
1 polymer ?
#
loop_
_entity_poly.entity_id
_entity_poly.type
_entity_poly.pdbx_seq_one_letter_code
_entity_poly.pdbx_strand_id
1 'polypeptide(L)'
;MESDTSEDNIEDEDNTQSGNDYISKLQQNSQEAEQNNSPDQSDEPSSSNDSSSDNDKADDSSPQPTTDNDGNEAITEPPKKKKPKNISNLNIGFKGSNQEAQEGEEANQGNRKPIPEIPNLDAPSKPPENNNEDNSGIKWDTSGYNPHAYVSGSNANNRSSNTNYNQPISSEGKSIANNQPKRKFGFPNNKKLATVKPKVLLTTEQAQKRNKKFLLVMVIILIAIIAVVLASTYLHHKKVIVPPPPPTPKFHYINSCQDVINPGVYYLGVNLTYSGSSGTCITIDTNNVAFICKDKGISGKGPYIVTSTSTNGVVINKKSNVSISGCSIKDFSYGVSIQNSSGVSITFDNISHNTISNVRISGGENNSVINNTLSGAGLDYGSLYLTGNTTDNLVEFNKITSSANYSIYVNSSGNKFYENYINNTPYGFYCNVDYGLIRSNLAKSNICNTNFGCDFVKCSLLNIPDNVSKITLTPSITSCGSITSPGDYYLKNNISAGYAYSNTSSSLVKNISLYYPKCITIKSPNVNLDCNNFTIYNSSEGIYYLGLSNVSIENCNFRNVNKSINVSISNDSKISNIRINDSSIYGVGVVSSTKVDFSNLSISNSTKGINIFADSEYNSFNKIAVSNNFYGIYLNISNLNDFSNFTINKNTFGVFINDSLYNQFNKGTILNSTKIDLYAQPGSIANKTTNLFYSTVCGLSDTKWGVCTYYVLPNLKFYPVDSCLNVTRSGTYALDKNLVTSSSDCIDIKVPDVNLSCGGYSISQLTPGYGSAIYDKGEKNVTISGCAVYTFNKAFDFEETSNINIYNSTASDQTPIYFSDVNHSYIINNTFDISGNTGLILRNVSKSVIYTNKITGNSKGSGLVLNNSYLNLIFNNSIYSNKIGFALYNNSVKNTIFNNTVQISSNYDYYCSPNASPIYSEYKGFNYGQKENDCYWLSALSPTSPSAECYIVSNPTTINLGADYLYKYGTVCMKIRSNDVTFNCDNHTVSALNGGTFINVSNSKNFKLENCYMQGFTAPIQVYNSSGELTNNQILVKSAYKSDAIEISNSPNMSSQNNLVYNYS
;
A
#
# COMPACT_ATOMS: atom_id res chain seq x y z
N MET A 1 41.06 33.71 27.79
CA MET A 1 42.12 32.90 28.43
C MET A 1 42.75 32.09 27.32
N GLU A 2 44.06 31.94 27.42
CA GLU A 2 44.97 31.21 26.55
C GLU A 2 44.45 29.78 26.27
N SER A 3 44.54 29.23 25.04
CA SER A 3 45.73 28.89 24.24
C SER A 3 46.46 27.63 24.78
N ASP A 4 47.22 26.84 24.02
CA ASP A 4 47.66 26.91 22.62
C ASP A 4 48.10 25.51 22.13
N THR A 5 48.35 25.33 20.82
CA THR A 5 49.35 24.39 20.20
C THR A 5 49.32 22.86 20.51
N SER A 6 49.84 21.96 19.68
CA SER A 6 50.22 21.92 18.24
C SER A 6 50.63 20.47 17.87
N GLU A 7 50.92 20.21 16.57
CA GLU A 7 52.00 19.33 16.07
C GLU A 7 52.01 17.80 16.44
N ASP A 8 52.45 16.86 15.59
CA ASP A 8 52.94 16.95 14.21
C ASP A 8 52.95 15.60 13.46
N ASN A 9 52.84 15.66 12.12
CA ASN A 9 53.60 14.94 11.05
C ASN A 9 53.84 13.38 11.12
N ILE A 10 54.22 12.64 10.06
CA ILE A 10 54.72 13.00 8.72
C ILE A 10 54.29 11.94 7.66
N GLU A 11 53.98 12.42 6.45
CA GLU A 11 54.38 12.00 5.08
C GLU A 11 54.78 10.54 4.74
N ASP A 12 54.44 9.98 3.56
CA ASP A 12 53.32 10.29 2.61
C ASP A 12 52.75 9.00 1.92
N GLU A 13 52.89 8.61 0.64
CA GLU A 13 53.58 9.11 -0.57
C GLU A 13 52.92 8.53 -1.88
N ASP A 14 53.18 9.18 -3.02
CA ASP A 14 53.04 8.73 -4.43
C ASP A 14 51.66 8.60 -5.15
N ASN A 15 51.24 9.75 -5.70
CA ASN A 15 50.89 9.99 -7.13
C ASN A 15 49.98 9.03 -7.95
N THR A 16 48.92 9.62 -8.54
CA THR A 16 48.84 9.76 -10.02
C THR A 16 47.88 10.90 -10.42
N GLN A 17 47.99 11.41 -11.66
CA GLN A 17 47.59 12.79 -11.99
C GLN A 17 46.95 12.95 -13.39
N SER A 18 46.04 13.94 -13.50
CA SER A 18 45.50 14.56 -14.74
C SER A 18 44.50 13.76 -15.61
N GLY A 19 43.65 14.48 -16.37
CA GLY A 19 42.71 13.86 -17.33
C GLY A 19 41.42 14.64 -17.67
N ASN A 20 41.48 15.95 -17.92
CA ASN A 20 40.35 16.67 -18.54
C ASN A 20 40.27 16.34 -20.05
N ASP A 21 39.07 16.18 -20.62
CA ASP A 21 38.61 17.02 -21.76
C ASP A 21 37.19 16.69 -22.30
N TYR A 22 36.71 17.56 -23.21
CA TYR A 22 35.55 17.45 -24.11
C TYR A 22 34.12 17.47 -23.54
N ILE A 23 33.63 18.71 -23.35
CA ILE A 23 32.27 19.08 -23.77
C ILE A 23 32.36 19.73 -25.17
N SER A 24 31.79 19.10 -26.20
CA SER A 24 31.12 19.77 -27.34
C SER A 24 30.74 18.80 -28.48
N LYS A 25 29.45 18.84 -28.88
CA LYS A 25 28.85 18.56 -30.21
C LYS A 25 27.46 17.96 -30.07
N LEU A 26 26.42 18.78 -30.22
CA LEU A 26 25.09 18.37 -30.72
C LEU A 26 24.26 19.61 -31.11
N GLN A 27 24.73 20.30 -32.14
CA GLN A 27 23.96 21.24 -32.97
C GLN A 27 24.33 20.99 -34.43
N GLN A 28 23.48 21.43 -35.36
CA GLN A 28 23.48 21.11 -36.80
C GLN A 28 23.05 19.66 -37.13
N ASN A 29 21.80 19.52 -37.61
CA ASN A 29 21.49 18.92 -38.92
C ASN A 29 19.97 19.01 -39.18
N SER A 30 19.55 20.05 -39.89
CA SER A 30 18.19 20.26 -40.39
C SER A 30 18.25 21.32 -41.49
N GLN A 31 17.53 21.12 -42.62
CA GLN A 31 17.80 21.75 -43.93
C GLN A 31 19.09 21.19 -44.57
N GLU A 32 19.17 20.95 -45.89
CA GLU A 32 18.28 21.32 -47.01
C GLU A 32 17.91 20.10 -47.89
N ALA A 33 16.72 20.12 -48.52
CA ALA A 33 16.40 19.41 -49.79
C ALA A 33 14.97 19.74 -50.25
N GLU A 34 14.79 20.81 -51.03
CA GLU A 34 13.55 21.09 -51.80
C GLU A 34 13.84 21.04 -53.32
N GLN A 35 12.75 21.00 -54.12
CA GLN A 35 12.72 21.05 -55.60
C GLN A 35 13.19 19.75 -56.28
N ASN A 36 12.37 19.04 -57.07
CA ASN A 36 11.58 19.58 -58.19
C ASN A 36 10.30 18.76 -58.53
N ASN A 37 9.25 19.50 -58.93
CA ASN A 37 8.27 19.24 -60.01
C ASN A 37 7.52 17.88 -60.11
N SER A 38 6.24 17.90 -59.71
CA SER A 38 4.99 17.78 -60.50
C SER A 38 5.01 17.36 -61.99
N PRO A 39 3.87 16.96 -62.61
CA PRO A 39 2.48 16.84 -62.09
C PRO A 39 1.78 15.48 -62.43
N ASP A 40 0.56 15.21 -61.92
CA ASP A 40 -0.70 15.38 -62.70
C ASP A 40 -2.01 15.15 -61.90
N GLN A 41 -3.11 15.71 -62.44
CA GLN A 41 -4.58 15.42 -62.33
C GLN A 41 -5.09 14.33 -61.33
N SER A 42 -6.30 14.42 -60.72
CA SER A 42 -7.48 15.32 -60.89
C SER A 42 -8.53 15.05 -59.78
N ASP A 43 -9.53 15.89 -59.43
CA ASP A 43 -9.74 17.35 -59.54
C ASP A 43 -11.01 17.79 -58.74
N GLU A 44 -11.03 19.06 -58.29
CA GLU A 44 -12.19 19.98 -58.10
C GLU A 44 -13.34 19.71 -57.07
N PRO A 45 -14.10 20.76 -56.63
CA PRO A 45 -14.57 20.86 -55.22
C PRO A 45 -16.02 21.39 -54.99
N SER A 46 -16.36 21.69 -53.73
CA SER A 46 -17.34 22.72 -53.30
C SER A 46 -17.08 23.05 -51.81
N SER A 47 -16.66 24.25 -51.38
CA SER A 47 -17.41 25.53 -51.23
C SER A 47 -18.51 25.53 -50.14
N SER A 48 -18.72 26.52 -49.26
CA SER A 48 -17.91 27.60 -48.67
C SER A 48 -18.84 28.55 -47.87
N ASN A 49 -18.34 29.14 -46.77
CA ASN A 49 -18.68 30.49 -46.26
C ASN A 49 -20.05 30.87 -45.63
N ASP A 50 -19.92 31.64 -44.53
CA ASP A 50 -20.58 32.91 -44.18
C ASP A 50 -22.09 33.07 -43.81
N SER A 51 -22.33 33.04 -42.49
CA SER A 51 -22.68 34.24 -41.67
C SER A 51 -24.10 34.84 -41.59
N SER A 52 -24.37 35.41 -40.40
CA SER A 52 -25.02 36.72 -40.12
C SER A 52 -26.52 36.85 -39.76
N SER A 53 -26.79 37.94 -39.01
CA SER A 53 -28.05 38.66 -38.71
C SER A 53 -29.18 37.97 -37.92
N ASP A 54 -29.24 38.29 -36.63
CA ASP A 54 -30.22 39.20 -35.99
C ASP A 54 -31.69 39.22 -36.46
N ASN A 55 -32.62 39.12 -35.50
CA ASN A 55 -33.69 40.10 -35.13
C ASN A 55 -34.75 39.41 -34.22
N ASP A 56 -35.58 40.07 -33.40
CA ASP A 56 -35.48 41.30 -32.58
C ASP A 56 -36.75 41.41 -31.70
N LYS A 57 -36.73 42.20 -30.62
CA LYS A 57 -37.85 42.68 -29.76
C LYS A 57 -38.67 41.66 -28.93
N ALA A 58 -39.36 42.05 -27.85
CA ALA A 58 -39.21 43.08 -26.80
C ALA A 58 -40.49 43.04 -25.91
N ASP A 59 -40.43 43.64 -24.71
CA ASP A 59 -41.56 44.15 -23.89
C ASP A 59 -42.64 43.15 -23.37
N ASP A 60 -43.29 43.37 -22.23
CA ASP A 60 -42.98 44.12 -21.00
C ASP A 60 -43.96 43.64 -19.88
N SER A 61 -43.76 44.14 -18.65
CA SER A 61 -44.70 44.23 -17.53
C SER A 61 -44.83 43.04 -16.55
N SER A 62 -44.66 43.43 -15.29
CA SER A 62 -45.22 42.84 -14.07
C SER A 62 -46.14 43.94 -13.46
N PRO A 63 -46.80 43.83 -12.27
CA PRO A 63 -46.65 42.79 -11.24
C PRO A 63 -47.93 42.39 -10.43
N GLN A 64 -47.73 41.45 -9.49
CA GLN A 64 -48.40 41.40 -8.17
C GLN A 64 -49.91 40.96 -8.11
N PRO A 65 -50.57 40.86 -6.93
CA PRO A 65 -50.84 39.53 -6.34
C PRO A 65 -52.32 39.26 -5.94
N THR A 66 -52.59 38.07 -5.41
CA THR A 66 -53.85 37.74 -4.68
C THR A 66 -53.59 36.94 -3.40
N THR A 67 -54.48 37.04 -2.43
CA THR A 67 -54.30 36.58 -1.04
C THR A 67 -55.36 35.56 -0.60
N ASP A 68 -55.16 35.02 0.62
CA ASP A 68 -56.13 34.49 1.59
C ASP A 68 -57.18 33.42 1.20
N ASN A 69 -57.26 32.35 1.99
CA ASN A 69 -58.35 32.22 2.99
C ASN A 69 -58.10 31.09 4.02
N ASP A 70 -58.75 31.19 5.17
CA ASP A 70 -58.65 30.30 6.33
C ASP A 70 -59.50 28.99 6.22
N GLY A 71 -59.34 28.05 7.16
CA GLY A 71 -60.13 26.81 7.20
C GLY A 71 -59.88 25.88 8.40
N ASN A 72 -60.47 26.20 9.56
CA ASN A 72 -60.23 25.58 10.87
C ASN A 72 -60.66 24.09 11.07
N GLU A 73 -59.90 23.41 11.94
CA GLU A 73 -60.34 22.53 13.06
C GLU A 73 -61.03 21.14 12.91
N ALA A 74 -60.34 20.15 13.51
CA ALA A 74 -60.78 19.31 14.66
C ALA A 74 -61.42 17.89 14.54
N ILE A 75 -60.66 16.92 15.07
CA ILE A 75 -61.03 15.90 16.10
C ILE A 75 -62.24 14.96 15.87
N THR A 76 -61.99 13.65 15.69
CA THR A 76 -62.47 12.56 16.61
C THR A 76 -61.97 11.15 16.25
N GLU A 77 -61.67 10.33 17.28
CA GLU A 77 -61.63 8.85 17.25
C GLU A 77 -62.92 8.29 17.92
N PRO A 78 -63.12 6.97 18.14
CA PRO A 78 -63.22 5.84 17.20
C PRO A 78 -64.52 5.02 17.47
N PRO A 79 -64.64 3.78 16.94
CA PRO A 79 -64.93 2.68 17.87
C PRO A 79 -64.17 1.37 17.61
N LYS A 80 -64.28 0.39 18.54
CA LYS A 80 -63.51 -0.88 18.57
C LYS A 80 -64.41 -2.10 18.83
N LYS A 81 -63.92 -3.31 18.47
CA LYS A 81 -64.39 -4.68 18.84
C LYS A 81 -65.61 -5.17 18.01
N LYS A 82 -65.83 -6.49 17.80
CA LYS A 82 -65.45 -7.70 18.59
C LYS A 82 -65.24 -8.98 17.70
N LYS A 83 -64.52 -9.99 18.22
CA LYS A 83 -64.28 -11.34 17.63
C LYS A 83 -65.44 -12.34 17.97
N PRO A 84 -65.37 -13.70 17.84
CA PRO A 84 -64.48 -14.63 17.07
C PRO A 84 -65.19 -15.87 16.41
N LYS A 85 -64.50 -16.66 15.54
CA LYS A 85 -64.09 -18.08 15.79
C LYS A 85 -63.52 -18.81 14.53
N ASN A 86 -62.82 -19.93 14.77
CA ASN A 86 -62.10 -20.78 13.80
C ASN A 86 -62.94 -22.00 13.36
N ILE A 87 -62.54 -22.69 12.28
CA ILE A 87 -62.06 -24.11 12.31
C ILE A 87 -61.60 -24.61 10.91
N SER A 88 -60.70 -25.62 10.93
CA SER A 88 -60.25 -26.55 9.85
C SER A 88 -59.49 -26.03 8.62
N ASN A 89 -58.33 -26.64 8.37
CA ASN A 89 -57.57 -26.62 7.11
C ASN A 89 -57.93 -27.85 6.26
N LEU A 90 -57.82 -27.77 4.92
CA LEU A 90 -56.85 -28.59 4.17
C LEU A 90 -56.64 -28.07 2.73
N ASN A 91 -55.60 -28.58 2.05
CA ASN A 91 -55.15 -28.18 0.71
C ASN A 91 -55.99 -28.79 -0.43
N ILE A 92 -56.01 -28.15 -1.60
CA ILE A 92 -55.27 -28.55 -2.82
C ILE A 92 -55.44 -27.45 -3.89
N GLY A 93 -54.39 -27.20 -4.68
CA GLY A 93 -54.17 -25.94 -5.42
C GLY A 93 -55.03 -25.68 -6.65
N PHE A 94 -54.68 -24.64 -7.42
CA PHE A 94 -54.51 -24.73 -8.88
C PHE A 94 -53.67 -23.54 -9.43
N LYS A 95 -53.21 -23.70 -10.68
CA LYS A 95 -52.27 -22.91 -11.49
C LYS A 95 -52.50 -21.37 -11.56
N GLY A 96 -51.45 -20.62 -11.96
CA GLY A 96 -51.65 -19.61 -13.03
C GLY A 96 -50.73 -18.39 -13.19
N SER A 97 -49.52 -18.57 -13.75
CA SER A 97 -48.81 -17.66 -14.70
C SER A 97 -48.47 -16.18 -14.37
N ASN A 98 -47.31 -15.75 -14.91
CA ASN A 98 -46.85 -14.36 -15.19
C ASN A 98 -46.44 -13.48 -13.99
N GLN A 99 -45.39 -12.65 -14.06
CA GLN A 99 -44.23 -12.61 -14.98
C GLN A 99 -43.15 -11.68 -14.37
N GLU A 100 -41.91 -12.15 -14.16
CA GLU A 100 -40.73 -11.27 -14.01
C GLU A 100 -39.44 -12.08 -14.25
N ALA A 101 -38.34 -11.39 -14.58
CA ALA A 101 -37.24 -11.98 -15.37
C ALA A 101 -36.21 -12.78 -14.55
N GLN A 102 -35.71 -13.86 -15.17
CA GLN A 102 -34.40 -14.43 -14.86
C GLN A 102 -33.45 -14.08 -16.00
N GLU A 103 -32.23 -13.65 -15.68
CA GLU A 103 -31.16 -13.52 -16.67
C GLU A 103 -30.62 -14.92 -17.00
N GLY A 104 -30.73 -15.33 -18.26
CA GLY A 104 -30.20 -16.59 -18.78
C GLY A 104 -28.97 -16.34 -19.64
N GLU A 105 -27.95 -17.19 -19.52
CA GLU A 105 -26.73 -17.11 -20.32
C GLU A 105 -27.00 -17.56 -21.77
N GLU A 106 -27.02 -16.63 -22.73
CA GLU A 106 -27.01 -17.00 -24.16
C GLU A 106 -25.58 -17.23 -24.67
N ALA A 107 -25.40 -18.34 -25.39
CA ALA A 107 -24.09 -18.79 -25.88
C ALA A 107 -23.66 -18.03 -27.13
N ASN A 108 -22.62 -17.20 -27.01
CA ASN A 108 -22.12 -16.39 -28.12
C ASN A 108 -21.14 -17.20 -29.02
N GLN A 109 -21.60 -17.61 -30.21
CA GLN A 109 -20.81 -18.43 -31.16
C GLN A 109 -19.73 -17.61 -31.89
N GLY A 110 -18.65 -17.27 -31.18
CA GLY A 110 -17.45 -16.66 -31.77
C GLY A 110 -16.48 -17.69 -32.35
N ASN A 111 -16.28 -17.69 -33.67
CA ASN A 111 -15.30 -18.56 -34.35
C ASN A 111 -13.88 -18.42 -33.76
N ARG A 112 -13.40 -19.46 -33.07
CA ARG A 112 -11.98 -19.63 -32.69
C ARG A 112 -11.40 -20.84 -33.41
N LYS A 113 -10.18 -20.70 -33.95
CA LYS A 113 -9.42 -21.81 -34.53
C LYS A 113 -9.12 -22.86 -33.44
N PRO A 114 -9.08 -24.17 -33.77
CA PRO A 114 -8.78 -25.20 -32.79
C PRO A 114 -7.36 -25.04 -32.22
N ILE A 115 -7.25 -25.24 -30.91
CA ILE A 115 -5.98 -25.40 -30.19
C ILE A 115 -5.54 -26.86 -30.36
N PRO A 116 -4.25 -27.17 -30.55
CA PRO A 116 -3.80 -28.56 -30.67
C PRO A 116 -4.10 -29.38 -29.41
N GLU A 117 -4.49 -30.65 -29.60
CA GLU A 117 -4.75 -31.57 -28.49
C GLU A 117 -3.45 -31.93 -27.74
N ILE A 118 -3.57 -32.09 -26.42
CA ILE A 118 -2.49 -32.54 -25.56
C ILE A 118 -2.37 -34.07 -25.70
N PRO A 119 -1.19 -34.63 -26.01
CA PRO A 119 -1.02 -36.08 -26.03
C PRO A 119 -1.11 -36.62 -24.59
N ASN A 120 -2.02 -37.58 -24.36
CA ASN A 120 -2.04 -38.35 -23.13
C ASN A 120 -0.69 -39.04 -22.92
N LEU A 121 -0.14 -38.90 -21.72
CA LEU A 121 0.97 -39.73 -21.24
C LEU A 121 0.39 -40.85 -20.39
N ASP A 122 0.45 -42.08 -20.90
CA ASP A 122 0.03 -43.26 -20.17
C ASP A 122 0.85 -43.43 -18.88
N ALA A 123 0.17 -43.84 -17.80
CA ALA A 123 0.81 -44.03 -16.51
C ALA A 123 1.79 -45.22 -16.55
N PRO A 124 2.98 -45.12 -15.91
CA PRO A 124 3.96 -46.19 -15.91
C PRO A 124 3.41 -47.45 -15.21
N SER A 125 3.48 -48.58 -15.90
CA SER A 125 3.10 -49.89 -15.38
C SER A 125 3.93 -50.28 -14.15
N LYS A 126 3.32 -51.06 -13.23
CA LYS A 126 3.99 -51.60 -12.03
C LYS A 126 5.34 -52.27 -12.38
N PRO A 127 6.38 -52.13 -11.52
CA PRO A 127 7.55 -52.99 -11.60
C PRO A 127 7.18 -54.45 -11.28
N PRO A 128 7.90 -55.44 -11.83
CA PRO A 128 7.63 -56.85 -11.56
C PRO A 128 8.10 -57.27 -10.15
N GLU A 129 7.38 -58.21 -9.56
CA GLU A 129 7.78 -58.88 -8.31
C GLU A 129 8.88 -59.91 -8.61
N ASN A 130 10.06 -59.73 -8.05
CA ASN A 130 11.15 -60.72 -8.10
C ASN A 130 11.25 -61.43 -6.75
N ASN A 131 10.64 -62.62 -6.65
CA ASN A 131 10.93 -63.57 -5.59
C ASN A 131 12.21 -64.33 -5.94
N ASN A 132 13.21 -64.32 -5.06
CA ASN A 132 14.12 -65.44 -4.77
C ASN A 132 15.10 -65.03 -3.65
N GLU A 133 14.90 -65.58 -2.46
CA GLU A 133 15.97 -65.78 -1.49
C GLU A 133 16.71 -67.08 -1.86
N ASP A 134 18.04 -67.10 -1.83
CA ASP A 134 18.78 -68.11 -1.04
C ASP A 134 20.26 -67.72 -0.83
N ASN A 135 20.96 -68.53 -0.03
CA ASN A 135 22.20 -68.23 0.67
C ASN A 135 23.47 -68.51 -0.15
N SER A 136 24.45 -67.62 -0.02
CA SER A 136 25.84 -68.02 0.27
C SER A 136 26.61 -66.85 0.90
N GLY A 137 27.45 -67.11 1.89
CA GLY A 137 28.31 -66.09 2.52
C GLY A 137 29.62 -66.69 3.02
N ILE A 138 30.58 -65.85 3.43
CA ILE A 138 31.77 -66.21 4.23
C ILE A 138 32.41 -64.92 4.82
N LYS A 139 33.26 -65.09 5.85
CA LYS A 139 33.83 -64.05 6.74
C LYS A 139 35.17 -63.43 6.23
N TRP A 140 35.77 -62.61 7.12
CA TRP A 140 37.18 -62.18 7.24
C TRP A 140 37.53 -60.84 6.53
N ASP A 141 38.28 -59.89 7.11
CA ASP A 141 38.65 -59.69 8.54
C ASP A 141 39.06 -58.20 8.79
N THR A 142 39.30 -57.81 10.05
CA THR A 142 39.73 -56.45 10.44
C THR A 142 41.23 -56.33 10.76
N SER A 143 41.96 -55.42 10.08
CA SER A 143 43.10 -54.64 10.63
C SER A 143 43.77 -53.77 9.54
N GLY A 144 44.44 -52.67 9.91
CA GLY A 144 45.21 -51.83 8.97
C GLY A 144 45.42 -50.38 9.42
N TYR A 145 46.59 -50.06 9.97
CA TYR A 145 46.89 -48.78 10.64
C TYR A 145 47.11 -47.57 9.70
N ASN A 146 46.74 -46.39 10.23
CA ASN A 146 47.30 -45.03 10.12
C ASN A 146 48.81 -44.89 9.74
N PRO A 147 49.36 -43.69 9.42
CA PRO A 147 48.74 -42.35 9.37
C PRO A 147 49.17 -41.42 8.19
N HIS A 148 48.60 -40.22 8.09
CA HIS A 148 49.37 -38.95 8.19
C HIS A 148 48.47 -37.71 8.20
N ALA A 149 48.88 -36.67 8.94
CA ALA A 149 48.28 -35.34 8.93
C ALA A 149 49.38 -34.27 8.76
N TYR A 150 49.04 -33.13 8.16
CA TYR A 150 49.82 -31.89 8.24
C TYR A 150 48.89 -30.67 8.33
N VAL A 151 49.46 -29.51 8.68
CA VAL A 151 48.78 -28.44 9.43
C VAL A 151 48.82 -27.08 8.72
N SER A 152 47.95 -26.17 9.17
CA SER A 152 47.89 -24.71 8.97
C SER A 152 46.83 -24.20 7.96
N GLY A 153 46.18 -23.06 8.21
CA GLY A 153 46.23 -22.26 9.44
C GLY A 153 45.34 -21.01 9.38
N SER A 154 44.37 -20.90 10.30
CA SER A 154 43.42 -19.78 10.36
C SER A 154 43.76 -18.81 11.50
N ASN A 155 44.43 -17.70 11.18
CA ASN A 155 44.62 -16.60 12.12
C ASN A 155 43.33 -15.77 12.23
N ALA A 156 42.64 -15.86 13.37
CA ALA A 156 41.69 -14.85 13.82
C ALA A 156 42.38 -13.95 14.86
N ASN A 157 42.25 -12.64 14.73
CA ASN A 157 42.83 -11.68 15.68
C ASN A 157 41.72 -10.92 16.42
N ASN A 158 41.93 -10.68 17.72
CA ASN A 158 40.87 -10.30 18.65
C ASN A 158 40.54 -8.81 18.68
N ARG A 159 39.27 -8.47 18.95
CA ARG A 159 38.94 -7.54 20.05
C ARG A 159 37.55 -7.77 20.65
N SER A 160 37.55 -8.47 21.79
CA SER A 160 36.72 -8.28 23.01
C SER A 160 35.60 -7.22 22.94
N SER A 161 34.41 -7.48 23.50
CA SER A 161 34.28 -7.82 24.93
C SER A 161 33.00 -8.56 25.37
N ASN A 162 33.19 -9.54 26.28
CA ASN A 162 32.45 -9.81 27.54
C ASN A 162 30.97 -9.36 27.67
N THR A 163 30.03 -10.16 28.19
CA THR A 163 30.18 -11.05 29.37
C THR A 163 29.33 -12.34 29.37
N ASN A 164 29.96 -13.41 29.85
CA ASN A 164 29.46 -14.58 30.62
C ASN A 164 28.32 -14.26 31.64
N TYR A 165 27.52 -15.20 32.20
CA TYR A 165 27.64 -16.67 32.27
C TYR A 165 26.31 -17.41 32.60
N ASN A 166 26.20 -18.65 32.11
CA ASN A 166 25.63 -19.87 32.73
C ASN A 166 24.30 -19.91 33.54
N GLN A 167 23.36 -20.71 33.02
CA GLN A 167 22.68 -21.80 33.77
C GLN A 167 23.54 -23.10 33.70
N PRO A 168 23.18 -24.28 34.27
CA PRO A 168 22.00 -24.67 35.09
C PRO A 168 22.36 -25.41 36.41
N ILE A 169 21.34 -25.90 37.15
CA ILE A 169 21.22 -27.29 37.67
C ILE A 169 19.88 -27.47 38.44
N SER A 170 19.40 -28.71 38.56
CA SER A 170 18.09 -29.12 39.09
C SER A 170 18.12 -29.60 40.55
N SER A 171 16.92 -29.69 41.19
CA SER A 171 16.52 -30.81 42.07
C SER A 171 15.07 -30.66 42.57
N GLU A 172 14.46 -31.76 43.01
CA GLU A 172 13.06 -31.86 43.46
C GLU A 172 12.95 -31.88 45.00
N GLY A 173 11.74 -31.67 45.58
CA GLY A 173 11.43 -32.27 46.88
C GLY A 173 10.52 -31.52 47.88
N LYS A 174 9.22 -31.86 47.88
CA LYS A 174 8.35 -32.06 49.07
C LYS A 174 8.24 -30.97 50.19
N SER A 175 7.16 -30.19 50.08
CA SER A 175 6.01 -30.15 51.05
C SER A 175 6.06 -29.41 52.41
N ILE A 176 4.86 -28.98 52.84
CA ILE A 176 4.35 -28.63 54.19
C ILE A 176 4.28 -27.13 54.60
N ALA A 177 3.02 -26.71 54.81
CA ALA A 177 2.45 -25.69 55.72
C ALA A 177 2.80 -24.18 55.64
N ASN A 178 1.71 -23.40 55.63
CA ASN A 178 1.50 -22.04 56.15
C ASN A 178 2.64 -21.37 56.94
N ASN A 179 3.10 -20.21 56.45
CA ASN A 179 3.18 -18.98 57.26
C ASN A 179 3.32 -17.71 56.40
N GLN A 180 2.74 -16.59 56.82
CA GLN A 180 2.85 -15.31 56.10
C GLN A 180 4.22 -14.63 56.39
N PRO A 181 5.00 -14.25 55.36
CA PRO A 181 6.23 -13.50 55.55
C PRO A 181 5.97 -11.99 55.68
N LYS A 182 5.84 -11.49 56.91
CA LYS A 182 5.98 -10.05 57.20
C LYS A 182 7.42 -9.58 56.90
N ARG A 183 7.71 -9.14 55.67
CA ARG A 183 8.99 -8.50 55.34
C ARG A 183 8.94 -6.99 55.62
N LYS A 184 9.68 -6.57 56.66
CA LYS A 184 10.08 -5.17 56.83
C LYS A 184 11.12 -4.82 55.76
N PHE A 185 10.92 -3.70 55.06
CA PHE A 185 12.03 -2.94 54.48
C PHE A 185 12.18 -1.64 55.27
N GLY A 186 13.42 -1.30 55.64
CA GLY A 186 13.71 -0.11 56.43
C GLY A 186 14.02 1.09 55.54
N PHE A 187 13.34 2.21 55.77
CA PHE A 187 13.74 3.52 55.25
C PHE A 187 14.52 4.29 56.33
N PRO A 188 15.60 5.00 55.98
CA PRO A 188 16.32 5.84 56.93
C PRO A 188 15.53 7.14 57.23
N ASN A 189 15.42 7.47 58.52
CA ASN A 189 15.10 8.82 58.98
C ASN A 189 16.26 9.77 58.61
N ASN A 190 16.17 11.11 58.53
CA ASN A 190 15.25 12.07 59.14
C ASN A 190 15.11 13.34 58.28
N LYS A 191 13.95 14.01 58.33
CA LYS A 191 13.89 15.46 58.65
C LYS A 191 12.49 15.85 59.12
N LYS A 192 12.42 16.64 60.20
CA LYS A 192 11.16 17.08 60.82
C LYS A 192 10.52 18.20 60.01
N LEU A 193 9.20 18.16 59.83
CA LEU A 193 8.37 19.34 59.60
C LEU A 193 7.28 19.38 60.66
N ALA A 194 6.97 20.56 61.19
CA ALA A 194 6.11 20.70 62.37
C ALA A 194 4.61 20.67 62.02
N THR A 195 3.82 20.00 62.85
CA THR A 195 2.36 19.95 62.72
C THR A 195 1.70 21.23 63.20
N VAL A 196 0.80 21.79 62.38
CA VAL A 196 -0.11 22.88 62.77
C VAL A 196 -1.53 22.30 62.82
N LYS A 197 -2.22 22.49 63.95
CA LYS A 197 -3.62 22.04 64.14
C LYS A 197 -4.60 22.99 63.41
N PRO A 198 -5.76 22.48 62.94
CA PRO A 198 -6.76 23.30 62.27
C PRO A 198 -7.35 24.33 63.23
N LYS A 199 -7.66 25.53 62.71
CA LYS A 199 -8.35 26.58 63.47
C LYS A 199 -9.74 26.86 62.89
N VAL A 200 -10.71 26.82 63.80
CA VAL A 200 -12.17 26.93 63.61
C VAL A 200 -12.59 28.17 62.79
N LEU A 201 -13.64 28.02 61.96
CA LEU A 201 -14.35 29.12 61.30
C LEU A 201 -14.90 30.11 62.34
N LEU A 202 -14.67 31.41 62.12
CA LEU A 202 -15.43 32.48 62.77
C LEU A 202 -15.85 33.53 61.74
N THR A 203 -16.86 34.32 62.13
CA THR A 203 -17.87 34.87 61.21
C THR A 203 -17.55 36.24 60.61
N THR A 204 -18.31 36.55 59.56
CA THR A 204 -18.22 37.77 58.76
C THR A 204 -18.69 39.01 59.52
N GLU A 205 -17.78 39.81 60.07
CA GLU A 205 -18.07 41.22 60.38
C GLU A 205 -16.79 42.09 60.48
N GLN A 206 -16.96 43.41 60.37
CA GLN A 206 -15.94 44.45 60.62
C GLN A 206 -14.67 44.49 59.73
N ALA A 207 -14.85 44.75 58.42
CA ALA A 207 -13.75 45.06 57.49
C ALA A 207 -13.74 46.51 56.95
N GLN A 208 -14.21 47.51 57.74
CA GLN A 208 -14.51 48.86 57.23
C GLN A 208 -13.74 50.03 57.91
N LYS A 209 -12.44 49.88 58.24
CA LYS A 209 -11.70 51.01 58.88
C LYS A 209 -10.17 51.08 58.69
N ARG A 210 -9.62 50.89 57.47
CA ARG A 210 -8.17 51.11 57.20
C ARG A 210 -7.74 51.87 55.92
N ASN A 211 -8.67 52.39 55.10
CA ASN A 211 -8.33 52.95 53.78
C ASN A 211 -7.81 54.41 53.72
N LYS A 212 -7.43 55.05 54.83
CA LYS A 212 -6.94 56.45 54.81
C LYS A 212 -5.43 56.65 54.62
N LYS A 213 -4.58 55.64 54.85
CA LYS A 213 -3.13 55.76 54.61
C LYS A 213 -2.69 55.37 53.18
N PHE A 214 -3.43 54.48 52.51
CA PHE A 214 -3.07 54.02 51.16
C PHE A 214 -3.36 55.07 50.08
N LEU A 215 -4.47 55.83 50.24
CA LEU A 215 -4.86 56.88 49.31
C LEU A 215 -3.82 58.01 49.21
N LEU A 216 -3.22 58.39 50.34
CA LEU A 216 -2.20 59.46 50.40
C LEU A 216 -0.94 59.10 49.59
N VAL A 217 -0.51 57.84 49.66
CA VAL A 217 0.65 57.34 48.90
C VAL A 217 0.38 57.35 47.40
N MET A 218 -0.81 56.90 46.98
CA MET A 218 -1.21 56.96 45.56
C MET A 218 -1.27 58.40 45.01
N VAL A 219 -1.77 59.36 45.80
CA VAL A 219 -1.81 60.77 45.38
C VAL A 219 -0.40 61.35 45.23
N ILE A 220 0.53 61.03 46.13
CA ILE A 220 1.93 61.48 46.03
C ILE A 220 2.62 60.89 44.79
N ILE A 221 2.41 59.60 44.50
CA ILE A 221 2.94 58.94 43.29
C ILE A 221 2.34 59.57 42.01
N LEU A 222 1.04 59.85 42.00
CA LEU A 222 0.38 60.48 40.84
C LEU A 222 0.90 61.90 40.58
N ILE A 223 1.10 62.70 41.63
CA ILE A 223 1.69 64.05 41.52
C ILE A 223 3.14 63.97 41.02
N ALA A 224 3.93 63.00 41.48
CA ALA A 224 5.30 62.80 40.98
C ALA A 224 5.32 62.43 39.48
N ILE A 225 4.42 61.55 39.03
CA ILE A 225 4.27 61.20 37.61
C ILE A 225 3.86 62.41 36.78
N ILE A 226 2.88 63.20 37.23
CA ILE A 226 2.45 64.44 36.55
C ILE A 226 3.59 65.45 36.48
N ALA A 227 4.39 65.61 37.54
CA ALA A 227 5.56 66.49 37.55
C ALA A 227 6.65 66.04 36.56
N VAL A 228 6.92 64.73 36.44
CA VAL A 228 7.87 64.18 35.45
C VAL A 228 7.36 64.38 34.02
N VAL A 229 6.06 64.16 33.76
CA VAL A 229 5.46 64.41 32.45
C VAL A 229 5.55 65.90 32.09
N LEU A 230 5.17 66.81 32.98
CA LEU A 230 5.27 68.25 32.73
C LEU A 230 6.72 68.71 32.50
N ALA A 231 7.67 68.26 33.34
CA ALA A 231 9.09 68.58 33.16
C ALA A 231 9.65 68.09 31.82
N SER A 232 9.19 66.94 31.32
CA SER A 232 9.61 66.40 30.01
C SER A 232 9.16 67.26 28.82
N THR A 233 8.13 68.10 28.97
CA THR A 233 7.60 68.93 27.88
C THR A 233 8.35 70.25 27.65
N TYR A 234 9.23 70.67 28.57
CA TYR A 234 9.68 72.08 28.61
C TYR A 234 11.15 72.34 28.20
N LEU A 235 11.90 71.37 27.67
CA LEU A 235 13.33 71.59 27.41
C LEU A 235 13.90 70.97 26.13
N HIS A 236 13.16 71.06 25.02
CA HIS A 236 13.73 70.98 23.67
C HIS A 236 13.16 72.07 22.76
N HIS A 237 13.84 73.22 22.67
CA HIS A 237 13.72 74.13 21.52
C HIS A 237 14.37 73.48 20.29
N LYS A 238 13.70 72.45 19.75
CA LYS A 238 14.13 71.79 18.52
C LYS A 238 13.85 72.74 17.36
N LYS A 239 14.92 73.30 16.80
CA LYS A 239 14.93 74.21 15.64
C LYS A 239 13.92 73.72 14.60
N VAL A 240 12.97 74.57 14.20
CA VAL A 240 11.96 74.25 13.18
C VAL A 240 12.64 74.15 11.82
N ILE A 241 13.23 72.98 11.56
CA ILE A 241 13.48 72.49 10.22
C ILE A 241 12.09 72.21 9.66
N VAL A 242 11.64 73.06 8.73
CA VAL A 242 10.48 72.73 7.89
C VAL A 242 10.77 71.35 7.29
N PRO A 243 9.95 70.32 7.57
CA PRO A 243 10.18 69.02 6.97
C PRO A 243 10.25 69.20 5.46
N PRO A 244 11.29 68.67 4.77
CA PRO A 244 11.29 68.70 3.31
C PRO A 244 9.97 68.08 2.85
N PRO A 245 9.25 68.70 1.89
CA PRO A 245 7.92 68.27 1.50
C PRO A 245 7.96 66.77 1.21
N PRO A 246 7.02 65.98 1.78
CA PRO A 246 7.14 64.53 1.88
C PRO A 246 7.49 63.98 0.50
N PRO A 247 8.66 63.30 0.36
CA PRO A 247 9.32 63.13 -0.93
C PRO A 247 8.34 62.48 -1.91
N THR A 248 8.03 63.21 -2.99
CA THR A 248 6.94 62.89 -3.92
C THR A 248 6.97 61.40 -4.23
N PRO A 249 5.92 60.64 -3.86
CA PRO A 249 6.02 59.20 -3.66
C PRO A 249 6.52 58.55 -4.94
N LYS A 250 7.73 57.96 -4.88
CA LYS A 250 8.31 57.31 -6.04
C LYS A 250 7.44 56.12 -6.39
N PHE A 251 6.82 56.20 -7.56
CA PHE A 251 6.01 55.13 -8.13
C PHE A 251 6.95 54.09 -8.74
N HIS A 252 6.90 52.87 -8.22
CA HIS A 252 7.69 51.75 -8.69
C HIS A 252 6.79 50.77 -9.45
N TYR A 253 7.21 50.35 -10.64
CA TYR A 253 6.52 49.31 -11.39
C TYR A 253 7.17 47.95 -11.12
N ILE A 254 6.34 46.95 -10.79
CA ILE A 254 6.76 45.55 -10.63
C ILE A 254 6.40 44.80 -11.90
N ASN A 255 7.43 44.32 -12.63
CA ASN A 255 7.28 43.57 -13.88
C ASN A 255 7.70 42.09 -13.78
N SER A 256 8.21 41.67 -12.62
CA SER A 256 8.66 40.32 -12.31
C SER A 256 8.40 40.02 -10.82
N CYS A 257 8.34 38.74 -10.46
CA CYS A 257 8.41 38.33 -9.06
C CYS A 257 9.73 38.82 -8.44
N GLN A 258 9.66 39.52 -7.29
CA GLN A 258 10.79 40.21 -6.64
C GLN A 258 10.45 40.62 -5.20
N ASP A 259 11.47 41.03 -4.44
CA ASP A 259 11.30 41.56 -3.09
C ASP A 259 11.13 43.09 -3.07
N VAL A 260 10.17 43.56 -2.28
CA VAL A 260 9.88 44.99 -2.03
C VAL A 260 10.57 45.40 -0.74
N ILE A 261 11.80 45.93 -0.89
CA ILE A 261 12.71 46.28 0.22
C ILE A 261 12.67 47.78 0.62
N ASN A 262 12.12 48.66 -0.22
CA ASN A 262 12.02 50.10 0.05
C ASN A 262 10.55 50.54 0.29
N PRO A 263 10.27 51.44 1.24
CA PRO A 263 8.94 52.05 1.40
C PRO A 263 8.50 52.81 0.15
N GLY A 264 7.21 52.77 -0.20
CA GLY A 264 6.70 53.48 -1.38
C GLY A 264 5.40 52.92 -1.96
N VAL A 265 5.03 53.42 -3.14
CA VAL A 265 3.85 52.98 -3.89
C VAL A 265 4.29 52.14 -5.08
N TYR A 266 3.82 50.90 -5.10
CA TYR A 266 4.22 49.87 -6.06
C TYR A 266 3.02 49.47 -6.92
N TYR A 267 3.11 49.67 -8.23
CA TYR A 267 2.10 49.23 -9.18
C TYR A 267 2.52 47.93 -9.86
N LEU A 268 1.60 46.98 -10.00
CA LEU A 268 1.84 45.82 -10.84
C LEU A 268 1.82 46.26 -12.32
N GLY A 269 2.92 46.04 -13.04
CA GLY A 269 3.10 46.50 -14.41
C GLY A 269 2.54 45.52 -15.44
N VAL A 270 2.73 44.23 -15.23
CA VAL A 270 2.21 43.12 -16.06
C VAL A 270 1.65 41.99 -15.17
N ASN A 271 0.87 41.08 -15.74
CA ASN A 271 0.49 39.85 -15.04
C ASN A 271 1.75 39.01 -14.74
N LEU A 272 1.87 38.49 -13.53
CA LEU A 272 3.01 37.66 -13.11
C LEU A 272 2.65 36.18 -13.09
N THR A 273 3.58 35.34 -13.54
CA THR A 273 3.49 33.87 -13.42
C THR A 273 4.70 33.33 -12.69
N TYR A 274 4.48 32.74 -11.51
CA TYR A 274 5.51 32.14 -10.68
C TYR A 274 5.71 30.67 -11.03
N SER A 275 6.89 30.33 -11.53
CA SER A 275 7.23 29.00 -12.04
C SER A 275 7.86 28.06 -11.02
N GLY A 276 8.17 28.54 -9.81
CA GLY A 276 8.84 27.77 -8.74
C GLY A 276 7.91 26.83 -7.98
N SER A 277 8.44 25.67 -7.59
CA SER A 277 7.76 24.65 -6.76
C SER A 277 7.78 24.97 -5.26
N SER A 278 8.54 25.99 -4.84
CA SER A 278 8.66 26.48 -3.47
C SER A 278 8.95 27.97 -3.49
N GLY A 279 8.67 28.69 -2.40
CA GLY A 279 9.06 30.10 -2.23
C GLY A 279 7.90 31.10 -2.33
N THR A 280 8.19 32.26 -2.91
CA THR A 280 7.30 33.44 -2.93
C THR A 280 7.46 34.20 -4.24
N CYS A 281 6.38 34.76 -4.81
CA CYS A 281 6.49 35.69 -5.95
C CYS A 281 6.79 37.13 -5.51
N ILE A 282 6.05 37.68 -4.53
CA ILE A 282 6.30 39.03 -3.98
C ILE A 282 6.53 38.96 -2.47
N THR A 283 7.75 39.26 -2.01
CA THR A 283 8.02 39.44 -0.58
C THR A 283 8.00 40.92 -0.25
N ILE A 284 7.17 41.37 0.69
CA ILE A 284 7.21 42.74 1.21
C ILE A 284 8.04 42.73 2.48
N ASP A 285 9.31 43.13 2.36
CA ASP A 285 10.29 43.13 3.45
C ASP A 285 10.50 44.55 4.04
N THR A 286 9.51 45.43 3.92
CA THR A 286 9.62 46.82 4.39
C THR A 286 8.26 47.39 4.83
N ASN A 287 8.30 48.50 5.57
CA ASN A 287 7.11 49.14 6.14
C ASN A 287 6.64 50.30 5.23
N ASN A 288 5.37 50.71 5.36
CA ASN A 288 4.78 51.82 4.60
C ASN A 288 4.81 51.54 3.08
N VAL A 289 4.19 50.44 2.68
CA VAL A 289 4.07 49.99 1.28
C VAL A 289 2.62 50.00 0.85
N ALA A 290 2.35 50.56 -0.32
CA ALA A 290 1.07 50.39 -1.01
C ALA A 290 1.29 49.62 -2.32
N PHE A 291 0.88 48.35 -2.34
CA PHE A 291 0.97 47.48 -3.51
C PHE A 291 -0.39 47.41 -4.21
N ILE A 292 -0.45 47.90 -5.44
CA ILE A 292 -1.70 48.18 -6.16
C ILE A 292 -1.63 47.50 -7.54
N CYS A 293 -2.42 46.45 -7.74
CA CYS A 293 -2.30 45.65 -8.96
C CYS A 293 -3.09 46.18 -10.16
N LYS A 294 -4.16 46.96 -9.95
CA LYS A 294 -5.06 47.46 -11.00
C LYS A 294 -5.59 46.32 -11.89
N ASP A 295 -6.28 45.38 -11.25
CA ASP A 295 -6.95 44.20 -11.83
C ASP A 295 -6.01 43.15 -12.46
N LYS A 296 -4.68 43.34 -12.33
CA LYS A 296 -3.67 42.40 -12.82
C LYS A 296 -3.46 41.21 -11.88
N GLY A 297 -3.06 40.11 -12.48
CA GLY A 297 -2.92 38.82 -11.81
C GLY A 297 -1.50 38.48 -11.35
N ILE A 298 -1.45 37.68 -10.28
CA ILE A 298 -0.26 36.93 -9.86
C ILE A 298 -0.70 35.46 -9.78
N SER A 299 -0.18 34.61 -10.66
CA SER A 299 -0.53 33.18 -10.73
C SER A 299 0.67 32.27 -10.45
N GLY A 300 0.47 31.21 -9.66
CA GLY A 300 1.48 30.18 -9.41
C GLY A 300 1.40 28.98 -10.36
N LYS A 301 2.10 27.90 -9.98
CA LYS A 301 2.02 26.55 -10.57
C LYS A 301 1.49 25.49 -9.59
N GLY A 302 0.91 25.90 -8.47
CA GLY A 302 0.23 25.00 -7.54
C GLY A 302 -1.01 24.35 -8.17
N PRO A 303 -1.59 23.32 -7.53
CA PRO A 303 -1.41 22.99 -6.12
C PRO A 303 -0.23 22.05 -5.80
N TYR A 304 0.49 22.37 -4.71
CA TYR A 304 1.49 21.49 -4.11
C TYR A 304 0.98 20.98 -2.75
N ILE A 305 0.48 19.75 -2.73
CA ILE A 305 -0.10 19.08 -1.53
C ILE A 305 0.86 18.09 -0.84
N VAL A 306 1.99 17.74 -1.48
CA VAL A 306 2.86 16.60 -1.09
C VAL A 306 4.29 16.98 -0.67
N THR A 307 4.62 18.27 -0.63
CA THR A 307 5.97 18.76 -0.29
C THR A 307 5.95 19.68 0.92
N SER A 308 6.96 19.57 1.80
CA SER A 308 7.12 20.42 2.99
C SER A 308 7.32 21.91 2.69
N THR A 309 7.64 22.24 1.43
CA THR A 309 7.84 23.61 0.94
C THR A 309 6.56 24.17 0.32
N SER A 310 6.00 25.23 0.92
CA SER A 310 4.87 25.98 0.37
C SER A 310 5.29 27.02 -0.67
N THR A 311 4.44 27.30 -1.66
CA THR A 311 4.52 28.50 -2.52
C THR A 311 3.58 29.61 -2.04
N ASN A 312 3.98 30.87 -2.22
CA ASN A 312 3.20 32.04 -1.77
C ASN A 312 3.07 33.07 -2.90
N GLY A 313 1.88 33.65 -3.08
CA GLY A 313 1.68 34.78 -4.00
C GLY A 313 2.36 36.04 -3.45
N VAL A 314 1.91 36.49 -2.27
CA VAL A 314 2.51 37.62 -1.53
C VAL A 314 2.81 37.21 -0.08
N VAL A 315 3.99 37.56 0.44
CA VAL A 315 4.37 37.38 1.86
C VAL A 315 4.68 38.72 2.51
N ILE A 316 4.17 38.93 3.72
CA ILE A 316 4.50 40.08 4.58
C ILE A 316 4.94 39.51 5.93
N ASN A 317 6.19 39.73 6.34
CA ASN A 317 6.75 39.12 7.55
C ASN A 317 7.45 40.14 8.46
N LYS A 318 6.94 40.33 9.69
CA LYS A 318 7.42 41.33 10.68
C LYS A 318 7.44 42.77 10.15
N LYS A 319 6.44 43.16 9.35
CA LYS A 319 6.29 44.52 8.80
C LYS A 319 5.00 45.19 9.28
N SER A 320 4.87 46.49 9.03
CA SER A 320 3.66 47.24 9.35
C SER A 320 3.33 48.34 8.34
N ASN A 321 2.06 48.75 8.35
CA ASN A 321 1.48 49.71 7.40
C ASN A 321 1.71 49.27 5.94
N VAL A 322 1.15 48.13 5.56
CA VAL A 322 1.26 47.55 4.21
C VAL A 322 -0.15 47.37 3.64
N SER A 323 -0.45 47.98 2.49
CA SER A 323 -1.71 47.74 1.77
C SER A 323 -1.46 46.92 0.50
N ILE A 324 -2.37 45.99 0.24
CA ILE A 324 -2.53 45.25 -1.02
C ILE A 324 -3.92 45.62 -1.55
N SER A 325 -4.03 45.87 -2.86
CA SER A 325 -5.33 46.19 -3.47
C SER A 325 -5.45 45.91 -4.97
N GLY A 326 -6.66 45.48 -5.36
CA GLY A 326 -7.05 45.26 -6.76
C GLY A 326 -6.25 44.15 -7.46
N CYS A 327 -5.79 43.13 -6.73
CA CYS A 327 -4.95 42.04 -7.22
C CYS A 327 -5.75 40.74 -7.45
N SER A 328 -5.43 40.03 -8.55
CA SER A 328 -5.98 38.70 -8.84
C SER A 328 -4.95 37.59 -8.52
N ILE A 329 -4.95 37.05 -7.29
CA ILE A 329 -3.89 36.14 -6.80
C ILE A 329 -4.37 34.68 -6.78
N LYS A 330 -3.73 33.79 -7.53
CA LYS A 330 -4.18 32.39 -7.65
C LYS A 330 -3.09 31.32 -7.82
N ASP A 331 -3.47 30.07 -7.61
CA ASP A 331 -2.67 28.86 -7.89
C ASP A 331 -1.35 28.75 -7.07
N PHE A 332 -1.34 29.22 -5.82
CA PHE A 332 -0.23 29.03 -4.86
C PHE A 332 -0.59 28.02 -3.75
N SER A 333 0.33 27.73 -2.82
CA SER A 333 -0.05 27.13 -1.52
C SER A 333 -0.79 28.15 -0.66
N TYR A 334 -0.30 29.39 -0.57
CA TYR A 334 -0.99 30.52 0.05
C TYR A 334 -1.10 31.69 -0.94
N GLY A 335 -2.29 32.29 -1.08
CA GLY A 335 -2.44 33.50 -1.90
C GLY A 335 -1.68 34.68 -1.29
N VAL A 336 -2.08 35.08 -0.08
CA VAL A 336 -1.37 36.08 0.75
C VAL A 336 -1.05 35.49 2.13
N SER A 337 0.18 35.67 2.61
CA SER A 337 0.64 35.18 3.92
C SER A 337 1.17 36.34 4.78
N ILE A 338 0.36 36.77 5.75
CA ILE A 338 0.73 37.76 6.77
C ILE A 338 1.31 37.03 7.98
N GLN A 339 2.53 37.37 8.37
CA GLN A 339 3.28 36.74 9.45
C GLN A 339 3.83 37.79 10.41
N ASN A 340 3.48 37.73 11.69
CA ASN A 340 3.98 38.60 12.77
C ASN A 340 3.93 40.11 12.44
N SER A 341 2.94 40.53 11.66
CA SER A 341 2.85 41.88 11.04
C SER A 341 1.57 42.58 11.49
N SER A 342 1.56 43.91 11.47
CA SER A 342 0.45 44.70 12.00
C SER A 342 0.05 45.91 11.13
N GLY A 343 -1.24 46.23 11.12
CA GLY A 343 -1.77 47.28 10.24
C GLY A 343 -1.58 46.96 8.74
N VAL A 344 -1.63 45.68 8.37
CA VAL A 344 -1.75 45.25 6.97
C VAL A 344 -3.20 45.41 6.51
N SER A 345 -3.42 45.78 5.26
CA SER A 345 -4.75 45.85 4.64
C SER A 345 -4.78 45.10 3.31
N ILE A 346 -5.76 44.23 3.11
CA ILE A 346 -6.03 43.47 1.88
C ILE A 346 -7.42 43.89 1.40
N THR A 347 -7.53 44.52 0.24
CA THR A 347 -8.74 45.26 -0.15
C THR A 347 -9.08 45.19 -1.64
N PHE A 348 -10.33 44.83 -1.94
CA PHE A 348 -10.83 44.67 -3.32
C PHE A 348 -10.02 43.64 -4.15
N ASP A 349 -9.39 42.68 -3.49
CA ASP A 349 -8.61 41.60 -4.12
C ASP A 349 -9.48 40.40 -4.48
N ASN A 350 -9.13 39.70 -5.55
CA ASN A 350 -9.71 38.42 -5.96
C ASN A 350 -8.68 37.31 -5.75
N ILE A 351 -8.81 36.52 -4.70
CA ILE A 351 -7.81 35.55 -4.27
C ILE A 351 -8.43 34.15 -4.35
N SER A 352 -7.98 33.32 -5.29
CA SER A 352 -8.68 32.08 -5.64
C SER A 352 -7.78 30.87 -5.90
N HIS A 353 -8.34 29.66 -5.79
CA HIS A 353 -7.69 28.40 -6.17
C HIS A 353 -6.35 28.12 -5.46
N ASN A 354 -6.12 28.73 -4.28
CA ASN A 354 -4.91 28.49 -3.50
C ASN A 354 -5.06 27.22 -2.63
N THR A 355 -4.00 26.41 -2.61
CA THR A 355 -4.01 25.04 -2.09
C THR A 355 -4.39 24.97 -0.62
N ILE A 356 -3.68 25.73 0.24
CA ILE A 356 -3.79 25.67 1.69
C ILE A 356 -4.78 26.74 2.17
N SER A 357 -4.60 27.98 1.73
CA SER A 357 -5.51 29.09 2.05
C SER A 357 -5.37 30.26 1.06
N ASN A 358 -6.44 31.02 0.85
CA ASN A 358 -6.36 32.25 0.04
C ASN A 358 -5.66 33.37 0.82
N VAL A 359 -6.03 33.59 2.09
CA VAL A 359 -5.36 34.55 2.99
C VAL A 359 -5.03 33.87 4.32
N ARG A 360 -3.75 33.86 4.70
CA ARG A 360 -3.30 33.42 6.03
C ARG A 360 -2.81 34.60 6.86
N ILE A 361 -3.23 34.68 8.13
CA ILE A 361 -2.74 35.64 9.13
C ILE A 361 -2.20 34.87 10.33
N SER A 362 -0.93 35.07 10.67
CA SER A 362 -0.18 34.25 11.63
C SER A 362 0.60 35.13 12.61
N GLY A 363 0.13 35.29 13.85
CA GLY A 363 0.78 36.15 14.88
C GLY A 363 0.72 37.67 14.64
N GLY A 364 -0.20 38.16 13.79
CA GLY A 364 -0.37 39.58 13.51
C GLY A 364 -1.52 40.25 14.28
N GLU A 365 -1.43 41.57 14.45
CA GLU A 365 -2.48 42.37 15.11
C GLU A 365 -2.98 43.53 14.25
N ASN A 366 -4.22 43.98 14.47
CA ASN A 366 -4.80 45.16 13.79
C ASN A 366 -4.75 45.11 12.25
N ASN A 367 -4.67 43.93 11.63
CA ASN A 367 -4.72 43.77 10.18
C ASN A 367 -6.17 43.76 9.68
N SER A 368 -6.39 44.05 8.40
CA SER A 368 -7.71 44.17 7.79
C SER A 368 -7.80 43.40 6.47
N VAL A 369 -8.91 42.70 6.27
CA VAL A 369 -9.26 41.97 5.05
C VAL A 369 -10.69 42.41 4.70
N ILE A 370 -10.83 43.34 3.74
CA ILE A 370 -12.10 44.04 3.48
C ILE A 370 -12.49 44.02 1.99
N ASN A 371 -13.76 43.78 1.67
CA ASN A 371 -14.31 43.80 0.30
C ASN A 371 -13.64 42.82 -0.70
N ASN A 372 -13.03 41.72 -0.23
CA ASN A 372 -12.34 40.77 -1.12
C ASN A 372 -13.27 39.65 -1.59
N THR A 373 -12.96 39.07 -2.76
CA THR A 373 -13.53 37.79 -3.20
C THR A 373 -12.51 36.68 -2.95
N LEU A 374 -12.85 35.73 -2.07
CA LEU A 374 -12.01 34.58 -1.73
C LEU A 374 -12.68 33.28 -2.21
N SER A 375 -12.01 32.44 -3.00
CA SER A 375 -12.66 31.24 -3.55
C SER A 375 -11.77 30.04 -3.84
N GLY A 376 -12.36 28.84 -3.97
CA GLY A 376 -11.64 27.66 -4.48
C GLY A 376 -10.49 27.15 -3.60
N ALA A 377 -10.42 27.51 -2.31
CA ALA A 377 -9.33 27.06 -1.43
C ALA A 377 -9.36 25.53 -1.23
N GLY A 378 -8.22 24.87 -1.43
CA GLY A 378 -8.17 23.41 -1.67
C GLY A 378 -8.13 22.48 -0.46
N LEU A 379 -7.81 22.97 0.75
CA LEU A 379 -7.49 22.13 1.92
C LEU A 379 -8.15 22.61 3.23
N ASP A 380 -7.87 21.85 4.30
CA ASP A 380 -8.40 21.94 5.66
C ASP A 380 -8.10 23.24 6.46
N TYR A 381 -7.52 24.27 5.83
CA TYR A 381 -7.32 25.58 6.46
C TYR A 381 -8.19 26.68 5.85
N GLY A 382 -8.90 26.38 4.76
CA GLY A 382 -9.96 27.20 4.18
C GLY A 382 -9.51 28.52 3.54
N SER A 383 -10.47 29.28 3.01
CA SER A 383 -10.16 30.53 2.29
C SER A 383 -9.47 31.59 3.16
N LEU A 384 -9.82 31.71 4.43
CA LEU A 384 -9.19 32.65 5.36
C LEU A 384 -8.76 31.93 6.65
N TYR A 385 -7.45 31.87 6.89
CA TYR A 385 -6.85 31.16 8.03
C TYR A 385 -6.19 32.13 9.02
N LEU A 386 -6.82 32.34 10.18
CA LEU A 386 -6.25 33.10 11.30
C LEU A 386 -5.62 32.12 12.31
N THR A 387 -4.37 32.36 12.69
CA THR A 387 -3.62 31.44 13.55
C THR A 387 -2.54 32.15 14.40
N GLY A 388 -1.94 31.40 15.32
CA GLY A 388 -0.74 31.80 16.05
C GLY A 388 -0.89 33.06 16.91
N ASN A 389 -1.98 33.20 17.66
CA ASN A 389 -2.26 34.34 18.55
C ASN A 389 -2.55 35.68 17.83
N THR A 390 -3.17 35.64 16.65
CA THR A 390 -3.68 36.84 15.95
C THR A 390 -4.77 37.57 16.76
N THR A 391 -4.67 38.90 16.92
CA THR A 391 -5.61 39.73 17.72
C THR A 391 -6.08 41.00 17.02
N ASP A 392 -7.29 41.46 17.34
CA ASP A 392 -7.89 42.72 16.85
C ASP A 392 -8.00 42.88 15.32
N ASN A 393 -7.74 41.82 14.54
CA ASN A 393 -7.85 41.85 13.08
C ASN A 393 -9.31 41.96 12.64
N LEU A 394 -9.58 42.71 11.57
CA LEU A 394 -10.90 42.98 11.01
C LEU A 394 -11.10 42.23 9.68
N VAL A 395 -12.20 41.50 9.57
CA VAL A 395 -12.60 40.71 8.41
C VAL A 395 -14.00 41.15 8.02
N GLU A 396 -14.13 41.95 6.97
CA GLU A 396 -15.37 42.71 6.71
C GLU A 396 -15.79 42.72 5.22
N PHE A 397 -17.10 42.60 4.94
CA PHE A 397 -17.66 42.62 3.57
C PHE A 397 -17.04 41.62 2.55
N ASN A 398 -16.35 40.56 2.99
CA ASN A 398 -15.74 39.62 2.05
C ASN A 398 -16.77 38.62 1.50
N LYS A 399 -16.64 38.29 0.21
CA LYS A 399 -17.40 37.23 -0.48
C LYS A 399 -16.55 35.97 -0.51
N ILE A 400 -16.91 34.95 0.27
CA ILE A 400 -16.16 33.70 0.38
C ILE A 400 -16.99 32.54 -0.18
N THR A 401 -16.50 31.89 -1.24
CA THR A 401 -17.28 30.85 -1.95
C THR A 401 -16.47 29.67 -2.47
N SER A 402 -17.05 28.46 -2.45
CA SER A 402 -16.48 27.26 -3.10
C SER A 402 -15.10 26.81 -2.58
N SER A 403 -14.77 27.12 -1.32
CA SER A 403 -13.67 26.46 -0.60
C SER A 403 -14.02 25.00 -0.32
N ALA A 404 -13.04 24.09 -0.47
CA ALA A 404 -13.25 22.64 -0.40
C ALA A 404 -13.87 22.17 0.92
N ASN A 405 -13.33 22.62 2.06
CA ASN A 405 -13.78 22.23 3.39
C ASN A 405 -14.28 23.44 4.20
N TYR A 406 -13.41 24.40 4.51
CA TYR A 406 -13.71 25.55 5.37
C TYR A 406 -13.65 26.89 4.61
N SER A 407 -14.48 27.86 4.97
CA SER A 407 -14.38 29.24 4.47
C SER A 407 -13.51 30.13 5.36
N ILE A 408 -13.80 30.17 6.67
CA ILE A 408 -12.97 30.87 7.66
C ILE A 408 -12.55 29.87 8.75
N TYR A 409 -11.23 29.71 8.93
CA TYR A 409 -10.61 28.90 9.98
C TYR A 409 -9.99 29.84 11.02
N VAL A 410 -10.45 29.77 12.27
CA VAL A 410 -10.02 30.67 13.36
C VAL A 410 -9.31 29.86 14.45
N ASN A 411 -8.03 30.16 14.67
CA ASN A 411 -7.19 29.61 15.72
C ASN A 411 -6.52 30.75 16.51
N SER A 412 -7.37 31.66 17.02
CA SER A 412 -6.96 32.98 17.50
C SER A 412 -8.07 33.69 18.30
N SER A 413 -7.80 34.87 18.86
CA SER A 413 -8.66 35.58 19.82
C SER A 413 -8.86 37.05 19.44
N GLY A 414 -9.96 37.70 19.83
CA GLY A 414 -10.11 39.16 19.72
C GLY A 414 -10.35 39.72 18.31
N ASN A 415 -10.52 38.86 17.29
CA ASN A 415 -10.72 39.27 15.90
C ASN A 415 -12.21 39.56 15.62
N LYS A 416 -12.48 40.38 14.59
CA LYS A 416 -13.80 40.97 14.31
C LYS A 416 -14.25 40.54 12.91
N PHE A 417 -15.38 39.86 12.81
CA PHE A 417 -15.92 39.29 11.57
C PHE A 417 -17.28 39.92 11.26
N TYR A 418 -17.35 40.90 10.36
CA TYR A 418 -18.56 41.68 10.11
C TYR A 418 -19.05 41.57 8.67
N GLU A 419 -20.35 41.30 8.47
CA GLU A 419 -21.05 41.49 7.19
C GLU A 419 -20.42 40.72 5.99
N ASN A 420 -19.72 39.61 6.26
CA ASN A 420 -19.17 38.72 5.23
C ASN A 420 -20.26 37.80 4.67
N TYR A 421 -20.19 37.51 3.37
CA TYR A 421 -21.08 36.57 2.67
C TYR A 421 -20.34 35.27 2.36
N ILE A 422 -20.80 34.16 2.93
CA ILE A 422 -20.15 32.85 2.89
C ILE A 422 -21.13 31.80 2.36
N ASN A 423 -20.86 31.25 1.17
CA ASN A 423 -21.78 30.30 0.51
C ASN A 423 -21.04 29.20 -0.27
N ASN A 424 -21.72 28.11 -0.62
CA ASN A 424 -21.19 26.97 -1.37
C ASN A 424 -19.93 26.32 -0.74
N THR A 425 -19.81 26.29 0.58
CA THR A 425 -18.72 25.62 1.31
C THR A 425 -19.28 24.73 2.44
N PRO A 426 -18.73 23.52 2.70
CA PRO A 426 -19.24 22.64 3.75
C PRO A 426 -19.29 23.28 5.14
N TYR A 427 -18.25 24.06 5.49
CA TYR A 427 -18.12 24.75 6.76
C TYR A 427 -17.86 26.25 6.54
N GLY A 428 -18.81 27.11 6.93
CA GLY A 428 -18.67 28.57 6.82
C GLY A 428 -17.63 29.12 7.81
N PHE A 429 -17.79 28.78 9.09
CA PHE A 429 -16.82 29.03 10.15
C PHE A 429 -16.34 27.71 10.79
N TYR A 430 -15.05 27.64 11.09
CA TYR A 430 -14.44 26.59 11.90
C TYR A 430 -13.49 27.20 12.94
N CYS A 431 -13.58 26.73 14.18
CA CYS A 431 -12.72 27.15 15.28
C CYS A 431 -11.94 25.97 15.88
N ASN A 432 -10.62 26.12 16.02
CA ASN A 432 -9.77 25.06 16.59
C ASN A 432 -9.69 25.15 18.12
N VAL A 433 -10.47 24.29 18.78
CA VAL A 433 -10.71 24.25 20.22
C VAL A 433 -9.48 23.93 21.07
N ASP A 434 -8.50 23.23 20.51
CA ASP A 434 -7.37 22.65 21.26
C ASP A 434 -6.39 23.73 21.76
N TYR A 435 -6.40 24.90 21.12
CA TYR A 435 -5.61 26.06 21.49
C TYR A 435 -6.33 27.03 22.44
N GLY A 436 -7.61 26.79 22.76
CA GLY A 436 -8.35 27.47 23.85
C GLY A 436 -8.66 28.97 23.69
N LEU A 437 -8.26 29.61 22.58
CA LEU A 437 -8.20 31.08 22.43
C LEU A 437 -9.44 31.75 21.80
N ILE A 438 -10.47 31.00 21.42
CA ILE A 438 -11.57 31.46 20.54
C ILE A 438 -12.52 32.52 21.15
N ARG A 439 -12.56 32.65 22.48
CA ARG A 439 -13.69 33.25 23.22
C ARG A 439 -13.84 34.77 23.20
N SER A 440 -12.88 35.52 22.67
CA SER A 440 -12.91 36.99 22.59
C SER A 440 -13.14 37.54 21.18
N ASN A 441 -13.28 36.68 20.16
CA ASN A 441 -13.65 37.12 18.82
C ASN A 441 -15.11 37.63 18.81
N LEU A 442 -15.43 38.54 17.87
CA LEU A 442 -16.76 39.12 17.69
C LEU A 442 -17.25 38.88 16.26
N ALA A 443 -18.52 38.54 16.09
CA ALA A 443 -19.17 38.48 14.78
C ALA A 443 -20.51 39.23 14.75
N LYS A 444 -20.80 39.87 13.62
CA LYS A 444 -22.04 40.63 13.38
C LYS A 444 -22.48 40.46 11.93
N SER A 445 -23.77 40.16 11.71
CA SER A 445 -24.42 40.19 10.40
C SER A 445 -23.75 39.39 9.27
N ASN A 446 -22.91 38.39 9.56
CA ASN A 446 -22.38 37.50 8.53
C ASN A 446 -23.48 36.56 8.02
N ILE A 447 -23.49 36.32 6.70
CA ILE A 447 -24.35 35.34 6.06
C ILE A 447 -23.50 34.09 5.85
N CYS A 448 -23.87 32.99 6.50
CA CYS A 448 -23.16 31.71 6.41
C CYS A 448 -24.11 30.54 6.64
N ASN A 449 -23.84 29.40 6.02
CA ASN A 449 -24.68 28.20 6.14
C ASN A 449 -24.35 27.40 7.42
N THR A 450 -23.08 27.22 7.74
CA THR A 450 -22.61 26.23 8.71
C THR A 450 -21.47 26.77 9.59
N ASN A 451 -21.48 26.37 10.87
CA ASN A 451 -20.54 26.81 11.88
C ASN A 451 -20.11 25.64 12.79
N PHE A 452 -18.81 25.50 13.03
CA PHE A 452 -18.20 24.49 13.88
C PHE A 452 -17.25 25.14 14.91
N GLY A 453 -17.61 25.13 16.19
CA GLY A 453 -16.87 25.77 17.29
C GLY A 453 -17.10 27.29 17.44
N CYS A 454 -17.65 27.96 16.42
CA CYS A 454 -17.93 29.40 16.41
C CYS A 454 -18.94 29.92 17.44
N ASP A 455 -18.74 29.78 18.76
CA ASP A 455 -19.68 30.27 19.80
C ASP A 455 -20.00 31.78 19.66
N PHE A 456 -19.12 32.55 19.01
CA PHE A 456 -19.30 33.99 18.75
C PHE A 456 -20.11 34.33 17.48
N VAL A 457 -20.47 33.35 16.64
CA VAL A 457 -21.15 33.56 15.34
C VAL A 457 -22.32 32.60 15.15
N LYS A 458 -23.36 33.03 14.42
CA LYS A 458 -24.55 32.20 14.14
C LYS A 458 -24.82 32.12 12.63
N CYS A 459 -24.69 30.93 12.08
CA CYS A 459 -25.03 30.58 10.71
C CYS A 459 -26.47 30.03 10.59
N SER A 460 -26.99 29.93 9.36
CA SER A 460 -28.41 29.66 9.07
C SER A 460 -28.84 28.20 9.22
N LEU A 461 -27.99 27.22 8.90
CA LEU A 461 -28.34 25.79 8.87
C LEU A 461 -27.79 25.01 10.07
N LEU A 462 -26.51 25.19 10.41
CA LEU A 462 -25.83 24.41 11.45
C LEU A 462 -24.93 25.28 12.32
N ASN A 463 -24.99 25.07 13.65
CA ASN A 463 -24.09 25.67 14.62
C ASN A 463 -23.73 24.62 15.68
N ILE A 464 -22.48 24.15 15.68
CA ILE A 464 -21.95 23.20 16.67
C ILE A 464 -21.11 23.98 17.70
N PRO A 465 -21.42 23.95 19.01
CA PRO A 465 -20.72 24.79 19.99
C PRO A 465 -19.30 24.31 20.37
N ASP A 466 -18.40 25.29 20.55
CA ASP A 466 -17.44 25.36 21.65
C ASP A 466 -16.70 24.06 22.04
N ASN A 467 -17.32 23.32 22.94
CA ASN A 467 -16.94 21.95 23.29
C ASN A 467 -18.11 21.35 24.07
N VAL A 468 -18.83 20.39 23.48
CA VAL A 468 -20.00 19.78 24.13
C VAL A 468 -19.66 19.25 25.53
N SER A 469 -18.47 18.65 25.73
CA SER A 469 -18.04 18.15 27.05
C SER A 469 -17.67 19.23 28.09
N LYS A 470 -17.76 20.53 27.76
CA LYS A 470 -17.71 21.64 28.74
C LYS A 470 -19.10 21.97 29.32
N ILE A 471 -20.20 21.44 28.75
CA ILE A 471 -21.53 21.56 29.32
C ILE A 471 -21.63 20.58 30.51
N THR A 472 -21.57 21.08 31.75
CA THR A 472 -21.86 20.24 32.92
C THR A 472 -23.33 19.84 32.91
N LEU A 473 -23.57 18.52 32.84
CA LEU A 473 -24.91 17.94 32.87
C LEU A 473 -25.48 17.96 34.29
N THR A 474 -26.76 18.29 34.40
CA THR A 474 -27.54 18.08 35.63
C THR A 474 -28.05 16.63 35.68
N PRO A 475 -28.49 16.11 36.84
CA PRO A 475 -29.15 14.81 36.97
C PRO A 475 -30.27 14.55 35.93
N SER A 476 -30.94 15.60 35.48
CA SER A 476 -31.92 15.58 34.39
C SER A 476 -31.23 15.91 33.06
N ILE A 477 -30.84 14.89 32.30
CA ILE A 477 -30.11 15.08 31.03
C ILE A 477 -31.10 15.22 29.86
N THR A 478 -30.95 16.30 29.08
CA THR A 478 -31.73 16.60 27.87
C THR A 478 -30.87 16.92 26.64
N SER A 479 -29.55 16.95 26.81
CA SER A 479 -28.55 17.25 25.78
C SER A 479 -27.28 16.45 26.03
N CYS A 480 -26.41 16.37 25.03
CA CYS A 480 -25.02 15.93 25.23
C CYS A 480 -24.26 16.89 26.18
N GLY A 481 -23.23 16.38 26.85
CA GLY A 481 -22.41 17.13 27.82
C GLY A 481 -21.44 16.25 28.62
N SER A 482 -21.03 16.73 29.80
CA SER A 482 -20.24 15.99 30.77
C SER A 482 -20.88 15.86 32.15
N ILE A 483 -20.84 14.65 32.70
CA ILE A 483 -21.14 14.40 34.12
C ILE A 483 -19.86 14.64 34.91
N THR A 484 -19.80 15.71 35.70
CA THR A 484 -18.59 16.11 36.47
C THR A 484 -18.66 15.80 37.96
N SER A 485 -19.82 15.36 38.46
CA SER A 485 -20.06 15.06 39.88
C SER A 485 -20.61 13.63 40.06
N PRO A 486 -20.41 12.97 41.21
CA PRO A 486 -21.07 11.70 41.53
C PRO A 486 -22.59 11.84 41.68
N GLY A 487 -23.31 10.71 41.58
CA GLY A 487 -24.76 10.62 41.82
C GLY A 487 -25.54 9.96 40.68
N ASP A 488 -26.86 10.00 40.81
CA ASP A 488 -27.82 9.48 39.82
C ASP A 488 -28.14 10.51 38.73
N TYR A 489 -28.13 10.04 37.49
CA TYR A 489 -28.37 10.80 36.27
C TYR A 489 -29.33 10.02 35.38
N TYR A 490 -30.23 10.73 34.70
CA TYR A 490 -31.21 10.10 33.83
C TYR A 490 -31.50 10.92 32.58
N LEU A 491 -31.67 10.23 31.44
CA LEU A 491 -32.13 10.87 30.20
C LEU A 491 -33.64 11.14 30.27
N LYS A 492 -34.08 12.30 29.76
CA LYS A 492 -35.51 12.66 29.63
C LYS A 492 -36.06 12.56 28.20
N ASN A 493 -35.19 12.40 27.21
CA ASN A 493 -35.54 12.36 25.78
C ASN A 493 -34.45 11.63 24.98
N ASN A 494 -34.74 11.31 23.71
CA ASN A 494 -33.73 10.88 22.75
C ASN A 494 -32.76 12.05 22.46
N ILE A 495 -31.45 11.79 22.47
CA ILE A 495 -30.42 12.81 22.29
C ILE A 495 -29.67 12.58 20.98
N SER A 496 -29.72 13.59 20.10
CA SER A 496 -28.84 13.67 18.93
C SER A 496 -27.62 14.52 19.29
N ALA A 497 -26.39 14.04 19.04
CA ALA A 497 -25.19 14.86 19.25
C ALA A 497 -24.91 15.84 18.10
N GLY A 498 -25.49 15.61 16.92
CA GLY A 498 -25.52 16.54 15.81
C GLY A 498 -26.36 16.02 14.65
N TYR A 499 -27.28 16.83 14.11
CA TYR A 499 -27.99 16.52 12.87
C TYR A 499 -27.18 17.04 11.68
N ALA A 500 -26.49 16.15 10.93
CA ALA A 500 -26.04 16.38 9.55
C ALA A 500 -25.34 15.14 8.93
N TYR A 501 -25.97 13.95 8.92
CA TYR A 501 -25.36 12.77 8.25
C TYR A 501 -26.32 11.86 7.46
N SER A 502 -27.61 12.22 7.37
CA SER A 502 -28.61 11.40 6.67
C SER A 502 -28.73 11.70 5.17
N ASN A 503 -27.91 12.59 4.59
CA ASN A 503 -28.07 13.00 3.19
C ASN A 503 -26.81 13.53 2.46
N THR A 504 -25.63 13.48 3.06
CA THR A 504 -24.37 13.92 2.43
C THR A 504 -23.66 12.74 1.75
N SER A 505 -23.99 12.47 0.48
CA SER A 505 -23.33 11.48 -0.37
C SER A 505 -21.86 11.81 -0.74
N SER A 506 -21.32 12.92 -0.22
CA SER A 506 -19.93 13.33 -0.39
C SER A 506 -18.96 12.34 0.27
N SER A 507 -18.04 11.79 -0.52
CA SER A 507 -17.00 10.87 -0.07
C SER A 507 -16.00 11.49 0.92
N LEU A 508 -15.84 12.82 0.91
CA LEU A 508 -14.89 13.57 1.74
C LEU A 508 -15.17 13.44 3.25
N VAL A 509 -16.45 13.29 3.64
CA VAL A 509 -16.86 13.38 5.05
C VAL A 509 -16.41 12.16 5.88
N LYS A 510 -16.04 11.04 5.22
CA LYS A 510 -15.54 9.82 5.91
C LYS A 510 -14.35 10.06 6.84
N ASN A 511 -13.47 11.00 6.51
CA ASN A 511 -12.27 11.28 7.31
C ASN A 511 -12.54 12.14 8.57
N ILE A 512 -13.75 12.70 8.72
CA ILE A 512 -14.13 13.54 9.87
C ILE A 512 -14.48 12.69 11.12
N SER A 513 -14.33 11.37 11.03
CA SER A 513 -14.53 10.39 12.12
C SER A 513 -13.73 10.66 13.41
N LEU A 514 -12.68 11.48 13.34
CA LEU A 514 -11.87 11.92 14.49
C LEU A 514 -12.47 13.12 15.26
N TYR A 515 -13.33 13.94 14.66
CA TYR A 515 -13.72 15.25 15.19
C TYR A 515 -15.18 15.41 15.65
N TYR A 516 -16.06 14.42 15.47
CA TYR A 516 -17.41 14.53 16.05
C TYR A 516 -17.34 14.59 17.59
N PRO A 517 -18.21 15.38 18.26
CA PRO A 517 -18.22 15.45 19.71
C PRO A 517 -18.70 14.14 20.35
N LYS A 518 -18.08 13.78 21.48
CA LYS A 518 -18.57 12.73 22.39
C LYS A 518 -19.87 13.22 23.02
N CYS A 519 -20.95 12.41 23.01
CA CYS A 519 -22.23 12.89 23.51
C CYS A 519 -22.25 12.98 25.04
N ILE A 520 -22.03 11.88 25.76
CA ILE A 520 -21.93 11.90 27.23
C ILE A 520 -20.52 11.51 27.64
N THR A 521 -19.80 12.43 28.28
CA THR A 521 -18.48 12.14 28.84
C THR A 521 -18.53 12.18 30.37
N ILE A 522 -18.42 11.03 31.02
CA ILE A 522 -18.39 10.93 32.48
C ILE A 522 -16.97 11.25 32.97
N LYS A 523 -16.88 12.14 33.97
CA LYS A 523 -15.64 12.69 34.55
C LYS A 523 -15.63 12.58 36.08
N SER A 524 -16.51 11.78 36.67
CA SER A 524 -16.62 11.54 38.12
C SER A 524 -16.94 10.06 38.42
N PRO A 525 -16.31 9.45 39.45
CA PRO A 525 -16.62 8.09 39.88
C PRO A 525 -17.93 8.06 40.68
N ASN A 526 -18.51 6.86 40.87
CA ASN A 526 -19.81 6.68 41.56
C ASN A 526 -20.94 7.46 40.85
N VAL A 527 -21.03 7.26 39.54
CA VAL A 527 -22.08 7.83 38.68
C VAL A 527 -22.98 6.70 38.22
N ASN A 528 -24.29 6.87 38.39
CA ASN A 528 -25.30 5.95 37.88
C ASN A 528 -26.11 6.67 36.79
N LEU A 529 -26.12 6.13 35.58
CA LEU A 529 -26.74 6.75 34.40
C LEU A 529 -27.81 5.83 33.80
N ASP A 530 -29.07 6.12 34.07
CA ASP A 530 -30.22 5.44 33.46
C ASP A 530 -30.69 6.20 32.20
N CYS A 531 -30.58 5.56 31.04
CA CYS A 531 -31.05 6.15 29.79
C CYS A 531 -32.58 6.08 29.61
N ASN A 532 -33.36 5.47 30.50
CA ASN A 532 -34.82 5.33 30.41
C ASN A 532 -35.32 4.72 29.08
N ASN A 533 -34.50 3.92 28.39
CA ASN A 533 -34.72 3.43 27.02
C ASN A 533 -34.73 4.52 25.94
N PHE A 534 -34.25 5.74 26.23
CA PHE A 534 -33.98 6.73 25.20
C PHE A 534 -32.72 6.40 24.38
N THR A 535 -32.68 6.95 23.17
CA THR A 535 -31.65 6.72 22.17
C THR A 535 -30.65 7.86 22.12
N ILE A 536 -29.36 7.54 22.20
CA ILE A 536 -28.25 8.43 21.83
C ILE A 536 -27.87 8.15 20.37
N TYR A 537 -27.84 9.17 19.52
CA TYR A 537 -27.58 9.01 18.08
C TYR A 537 -26.75 10.12 17.44
N ASN A 538 -26.14 9.80 16.30
CA ASN A 538 -25.29 10.70 15.49
C ASN A 538 -24.11 11.32 16.27
N SER A 539 -23.21 10.49 16.83
CA SER A 539 -22.00 10.95 17.54
C SER A 539 -20.74 10.13 17.22
N SER A 540 -19.55 10.63 17.59
CA SER A 540 -18.33 9.80 17.59
C SER A 540 -18.42 8.75 18.68
N GLU A 541 -18.63 9.20 19.92
CA GLU A 541 -18.73 8.36 21.10
C GLU A 541 -20.09 8.63 21.75
N GLY A 542 -20.86 7.58 22.05
CA GLY A 542 -22.19 7.71 22.65
C GLY A 542 -22.06 8.05 24.13
N ILE A 543 -21.49 7.10 24.88
CA ILE A 543 -20.99 7.32 26.24
C ILE A 543 -19.49 6.98 26.30
N TYR A 544 -18.71 7.88 26.89
CA TYR A 544 -17.27 7.72 27.09
C TYR A 544 -16.88 8.01 28.54
N TYR A 545 -15.96 7.21 29.09
CA TYR A 545 -15.29 7.53 30.34
C TYR A 545 -13.88 6.93 30.43
N LEU A 546 -13.04 7.59 31.23
CA LEU A 546 -11.60 7.32 31.36
C LEU A 546 -11.14 7.50 32.81
N GLY A 547 -10.44 6.51 33.37
CA GLY A 547 -9.80 6.64 34.69
C GLY A 547 -10.76 6.63 35.87
N LEU A 548 -11.94 6.00 35.74
CA LEU A 548 -13.00 6.03 36.76
C LEU A 548 -13.35 4.65 37.30
N SER A 549 -13.91 4.63 38.50
CA SER A 549 -14.50 3.44 39.14
C SER A 549 -15.96 3.66 39.52
N ASN A 550 -16.67 2.56 39.76
CA ASN A 550 -18.07 2.55 40.21
C ASN A 550 -19.00 3.32 39.25
N VAL A 551 -18.79 3.19 37.93
CA VAL A 551 -19.69 3.76 36.92
C VAL A 551 -20.76 2.72 36.58
N SER A 552 -22.03 3.10 36.70
CA SER A 552 -23.19 2.31 36.29
C SER A 552 -23.87 2.99 35.10
N ILE A 553 -24.12 2.24 34.03
CA ILE A 553 -24.85 2.70 32.83
C ILE A 553 -25.93 1.67 32.52
N GLU A 554 -27.20 2.09 32.43
CA GLU A 554 -28.27 1.17 32.09
C GLU A 554 -29.38 1.70 31.18
N ASN A 555 -30.08 0.76 30.53
CA ASN A 555 -31.26 0.98 29.70
C ASN A 555 -31.02 1.91 28.49
N CYS A 556 -29.82 1.90 27.90
CA CYS A 556 -29.45 2.81 26.80
C CYS A 556 -29.66 2.20 25.40
N ASN A 557 -30.33 2.94 24.53
CA ASN A 557 -30.37 2.67 23.10
C ASN A 557 -29.31 3.52 22.36
N PHE A 558 -28.68 2.97 21.33
CA PHE A 558 -27.74 3.68 20.46
C PHE A 558 -28.03 3.41 18.98
N ARG A 559 -27.91 4.44 18.13
CA ARG A 559 -28.06 4.32 16.67
C ARG A 559 -27.14 5.27 15.91
N ASN A 560 -26.44 4.79 14.89
CA ASN A 560 -25.54 5.61 14.06
C ASN A 560 -24.52 6.39 14.90
N VAL A 561 -23.68 5.66 15.63
CA VAL A 561 -22.65 6.20 16.54
C VAL A 561 -21.35 5.44 16.29
N ASN A 562 -20.22 6.12 16.06
CA ASN A 562 -18.99 5.42 15.68
C ASN A 562 -18.53 4.41 16.74
N LYS A 563 -18.65 4.79 18.03
CA LYS A 563 -18.29 4.04 19.22
C LYS A 563 -19.40 4.16 20.26
N SER A 564 -20.37 3.25 20.31
CA SER A 564 -21.58 3.48 21.13
C SER A 564 -21.27 3.59 22.62
N ILE A 565 -20.47 2.68 23.18
CA ILE A 565 -19.87 2.81 24.52
C ILE A 565 -18.36 2.60 24.41
N ASN A 566 -17.58 3.50 25.02
CA ASN A 566 -16.12 3.41 25.09
C ASN A 566 -15.67 3.52 26.56
N VAL A 567 -15.23 2.39 27.12
CA VAL A 567 -14.70 2.27 28.49
C VAL A 567 -13.16 2.19 28.40
N SER A 568 -12.46 3.14 29.03
CA SER A 568 -11.00 3.22 28.98
C SER A 568 -10.39 3.35 30.38
N ILE A 569 -9.32 2.61 30.67
CA ILE A 569 -8.56 2.64 31.95
C ILE A 569 -9.46 2.75 33.19
N SER A 570 -10.53 1.95 33.25
CA SER A 570 -11.60 2.07 34.25
C SER A 570 -11.87 0.72 34.90
N ASN A 571 -12.46 0.73 36.11
CA ASN A 571 -12.61 -0.47 36.93
C ASN A 571 -13.92 -0.56 37.71
N ASP A 572 -14.24 -1.77 38.20
CA ASP A 572 -15.35 -2.06 39.13
C ASP A 572 -16.65 -1.33 38.72
N SER A 573 -17.09 -1.53 37.47
CA SER A 573 -18.17 -0.77 36.80
C SER A 573 -19.20 -1.68 36.16
N LYS A 574 -20.46 -1.24 36.01
CA LYS A 574 -21.60 -2.05 35.53
C LYS A 574 -22.26 -1.42 34.31
N ILE A 575 -22.50 -2.20 33.26
CA ILE A 575 -23.14 -1.74 32.02
C ILE A 575 -24.24 -2.72 31.62
N SER A 576 -25.52 -2.33 31.69
CA SER A 576 -26.64 -3.27 31.55
C SER A 576 -27.82 -2.80 30.70
N ASN A 577 -28.54 -3.75 30.08
CA ASN A 577 -29.73 -3.48 29.25
C ASN A 577 -29.44 -2.51 28.09
N ILE A 578 -28.40 -2.80 27.31
CA ILE A 578 -27.93 -1.93 26.23
C ILE A 578 -28.34 -2.48 24.87
N ARG A 579 -28.87 -1.62 24.00
CA ARG A 579 -29.13 -1.95 22.59
C ARG A 579 -28.37 -1.00 21.67
N ILE A 580 -27.63 -1.55 20.72
CA ILE A 580 -26.81 -0.82 19.76
C ILE A 580 -27.17 -1.29 18.36
N ASN A 581 -27.45 -0.37 17.46
CA ASN A 581 -27.58 -0.64 16.03
C ASN A 581 -26.73 0.36 15.22
N ASP A 582 -26.04 -0.12 14.19
CA ASP A 582 -25.25 0.69 13.26
C ASP A 582 -24.11 1.48 13.96
N SER A 583 -23.00 0.81 14.30
CA SER A 583 -21.78 1.48 14.82
C SER A 583 -20.56 1.30 13.91
N SER A 584 -20.07 2.41 13.34
CA SER A 584 -19.05 2.39 12.28
C SER A 584 -17.65 1.88 12.71
N ILE A 585 -17.33 1.89 14.00
CA ILE A 585 -16.06 1.37 14.54
C ILE A 585 -16.34 0.22 15.53
N TYR A 586 -17.08 0.48 16.61
CA TYR A 586 -17.51 -0.57 17.53
C TYR A 586 -18.79 -0.24 18.31
N GLY A 587 -19.54 -1.28 18.69
CA GLY A 587 -20.64 -1.13 19.65
C GLY A 587 -20.12 -0.87 21.06
N VAL A 588 -19.43 -1.85 21.64
CA VAL A 588 -18.76 -1.74 22.95
C VAL A 588 -17.24 -1.84 22.79
N GLY A 589 -16.53 -0.81 23.22
CA GLY A 589 -15.07 -0.80 23.34
C GLY A 589 -14.63 -0.88 24.81
N VAL A 590 -13.67 -1.75 25.09
CA VAL A 590 -13.03 -1.91 26.41
C VAL A 590 -11.52 -1.83 26.26
N VAL A 591 -10.88 -0.88 26.96
CA VAL A 591 -9.46 -0.53 26.80
C VAL A 591 -8.77 -0.46 28.15
N SER A 592 -7.72 -1.25 28.39
CA SER A 592 -6.95 -1.32 29.65
C SER A 592 -7.80 -1.29 30.92
N SER A 593 -8.97 -1.94 30.87
CA SER A 593 -10.00 -1.85 31.92
C SER A 593 -10.25 -3.19 32.58
N THR A 594 -10.64 -3.18 33.86
CA THR A 594 -10.75 -4.41 34.65
C THR A 594 -12.02 -4.51 35.49
N LYS A 595 -12.59 -5.71 35.60
CA LYS A 595 -13.86 -5.96 36.32
C LYS A 595 -15.00 -5.02 35.90
N VAL A 596 -15.19 -4.86 34.59
CA VAL A 596 -16.38 -4.22 34.04
C VAL A 596 -17.42 -5.31 33.75
N ASP A 597 -18.56 -5.23 34.40
CA ASP A 597 -19.67 -6.19 34.31
C ASP A 597 -20.69 -5.74 33.27
N PHE A 598 -20.63 -6.34 32.08
CA PHE A 598 -21.59 -6.15 31.00
C PHE A 598 -22.71 -7.18 31.09
N SER A 599 -23.97 -6.74 31.00
CA SER A 599 -25.10 -7.68 30.96
C SER A 599 -26.29 -7.25 30.10
N ASN A 600 -26.96 -8.22 29.47
CA ASN A 600 -28.11 -7.98 28.59
C ASN A 600 -27.79 -6.96 27.47
N LEU A 601 -26.76 -7.27 26.67
CA LEU A 601 -26.35 -6.46 25.52
C LEU A 601 -26.96 -7.01 24.22
N SER A 602 -27.46 -6.14 23.35
CA SER A 602 -27.88 -6.47 21.97
C SER A 602 -27.18 -5.52 21.00
N ILE A 603 -26.38 -6.06 20.07
CA ILE A 603 -25.52 -5.25 19.17
C ILE A 603 -25.64 -5.74 17.73
N SER A 604 -25.96 -4.84 16.80
CA SER A 604 -26.07 -5.17 15.38
C SER A 604 -25.50 -4.11 14.42
N ASN A 605 -25.15 -4.58 13.22
CA ASN A 605 -24.71 -3.78 12.08
C ASN A 605 -23.44 -2.92 12.33
N SER A 606 -22.51 -3.41 13.15
CA SER A 606 -21.30 -2.67 13.52
C SER A 606 -20.03 -3.27 12.92
N THR A 607 -18.96 -2.48 12.77
CA THR A 607 -17.66 -3.02 12.32
C THR A 607 -17.10 -4.03 13.33
N LYS A 608 -17.25 -3.74 14.63
CA LYS A 608 -17.05 -4.71 15.72
C LYS A 608 -18.23 -4.64 16.68
N GLY A 609 -18.84 -5.77 17.04
CA GLY A 609 -19.89 -5.81 18.06
C GLY A 609 -19.32 -5.44 19.43
N ILE A 610 -18.38 -6.26 19.91
CA ILE A 610 -17.58 -6.03 21.11
C ILE A 610 -16.09 -6.02 20.71
N ASN A 611 -15.32 -5.05 21.21
CA ASN A 611 -13.90 -4.86 20.90
C ASN A 611 -13.12 -4.63 22.20
N ILE A 612 -12.39 -5.66 22.65
CA ILE A 612 -11.59 -5.64 23.89
C ILE A 612 -10.11 -5.63 23.52
N PHE A 613 -9.35 -4.67 24.06
CA PHE A 613 -7.92 -4.57 23.74
C PHE A 613 -7.06 -3.90 24.83
N ALA A 614 -5.75 -3.97 24.61
CA ALA A 614 -4.70 -3.31 25.40
C ALA A 614 -4.78 -3.62 26.90
N ASP A 615 -4.53 -4.88 27.26
CA ASP A 615 -4.40 -5.36 28.64
C ASP A 615 -5.68 -5.16 29.48
N SER A 616 -6.84 -5.33 28.84
CA SER A 616 -8.13 -5.41 29.54
C SER A 616 -8.34 -6.82 30.10
N GLU A 617 -8.57 -6.93 31.42
CA GLU A 617 -8.64 -8.22 32.13
C GLU A 617 -9.80 -8.35 33.13
N TYR A 618 -10.24 -9.57 33.42
CA TYR A 618 -11.29 -9.87 34.41
C TYR A 618 -12.65 -9.18 34.16
N ASN A 619 -12.97 -8.79 32.94
CA ASN A 619 -14.29 -8.22 32.60
C ASN A 619 -15.30 -9.35 32.32
N SER A 620 -16.57 -9.17 32.70
CA SER A 620 -17.62 -10.19 32.51
C SER A 620 -18.68 -9.72 31.51
N PHE A 621 -19.22 -10.64 30.71
CA PHE A 621 -20.16 -10.38 29.62
C PHE A 621 -21.28 -11.43 29.63
N ASN A 622 -22.42 -11.12 30.25
CA ASN A 622 -23.51 -12.07 30.50
C ASN A 622 -24.79 -11.74 29.70
N LYS A 623 -25.41 -12.70 29.01
CA LYS A 623 -26.60 -12.50 28.15
C LYS A 623 -26.31 -11.50 27.02
N ILE A 624 -25.57 -11.96 26.03
CA ILE A 624 -25.03 -11.13 24.95
C ILE A 624 -25.62 -11.59 23.61
N ALA A 625 -26.15 -10.68 22.78
CA ALA A 625 -26.68 -10.98 21.45
C ALA A 625 -26.00 -10.08 20.40
N VAL A 626 -25.21 -10.65 19.49
CA VAL A 626 -24.33 -9.90 18.57
C VAL A 626 -24.48 -10.41 17.13
N SER A 627 -25.01 -9.58 16.22
CA SER A 627 -25.38 -10.00 14.86
C SER A 627 -25.12 -9.01 13.72
N ASN A 628 -24.89 -9.51 12.50
CA ASN A 628 -24.64 -8.71 11.29
C ASN A 628 -23.42 -7.75 11.39
N ASN A 629 -22.42 -8.06 12.21
CA ASN A 629 -21.21 -7.26 12.38
C ASN A 629 -20.07 -7.80 11.50
N PHE A 630 -19.05 -7.00 11.18
CA PHE A 630 -17.87 -7.56 10.50
C PHE A 630 -17.07 -8.47 11.45
N TYR A 631 -16.81 -8.03 12.69
CA TYR A 631 -16.46 -8.92 13.81
C TYR A 631 -17.57 -8.92 14.85
N GLY A 632 -18.03 -10.09 15.30
CA GLY A 632 -18.95 -10.18 16.44
C GLY A 632 -18.25 -9.77 17.73
N ILE A 633 -17.27 -10.56 18.16
CA ILE A 633 -16.32 -10.21 19.23
C ILE A 633 -14.91 -10.18 18.65
N TYR A 634 -14.17 -9.11 18.98
CA TYR A 634 -12.76 -8.95 18.63
C TYR A 634 -11.95 -8.79 19.93
N LEU A 635 -11.05 -9.74 20.20
CA LEU A 635 -10.11 -9.73 21.31
C LEU A 635 -8.69 -9.47 20.79
N ASN A 636 -7.99 -8.49 21.35
CA ASN A 636 -6.63 -8.16 20.93
C ASN A 636 -5.73 -7.72 22.10
N ILE A 637 -4.86 -8.61 22.56
CA ILE A 637 -4.03 -8.41 23.76
C ILE A 637 -4.94 -8.11 24.97
N SER A 638 -5.70 -9.13 25.39
CA SER A 638 -6.71 -9.04 26.46
C SER A 638 -6.95 -10.41 27.10
N ASN A 639 -6.88 -10.50 28.42
CA ASN A 639 -6.82 -11.81 29.10
C ASN A 639 -7.95 -12.00 30.12
N LEU A 640 -8.25 -13.25 30.47
CA LEU A 640 -9.06 -13.57 31.67
C LEU A 640 -10.48 -12.95 31.69
N ASN A 641 -11.04 -12.57 30.54
CA ASN A 641 -12.41 -12.06 30.43
C ASN A 641 -13.41 -13.24 30.32
N ASP A 642 -14.58 -13.14 30.93
CA ASP A 642 -15.62 -14.20 30.95
C ASP A 642 -16.85 -13.81 30.12
N PHE A 643 -17.22 -14.64 29.16
CA PHE A 643 -18.42 -14.51 28.33
C PHE A 643 -19.40 -15.63 28.67
N SER A 644 -20.59 -15.27 29.14
CA SER A 644 -21.63 -16.24 29.54
C SER A 644 -22.99 -16.00 28.87
N ASN A 645 -23.68 -17.08 28.52
CA ASN A 645 -25.05 -17.05 27.96
C ASN A 645 -25.19 -16.19 26.69
N PHE A 646 -24.23 -16.29 25.75
CA PHE A 646 -24.16 -15.44 24.56
C PHE A 646 -24.73 -16.09 23.28
N THR A 647 -25.06 -15.27 22.30
CA THR A 647 -25.51 -15.65 20.96
C THR A 647 -24.87 -14.73 19.92
N ILE A 648 -24.01 -15.29 19.08
CA ILE A 648 -23.22 -14.57 18.08
C ILE A 648 -23.57 -15.19 16.73
N ASN A 649 -24.19 -14.44 15.82
CA ASN A 649 -24.63 -15.00 14.53
C ASN A 649 -24.59 -14.01 13.35
N LYS A 650 -24.51 -14.52 12.12
CA LYS A 650 -24.54 -13.70 10.87
C LYS A 650 -23.47 -12.60 10.79
N ASN A 651 -22.37 -12.73 11.55
CA ASN A 651 -21.24 -11.80 11.47
C ASN A 651 -20.31 -12.22 10.31
N THR A 652 -19.31 -11.42 9.91
CA THR A 652 -18.29 -11.93 8.96
C THR A 652 -17.35 -12.90 9.68
N PHE A 653 -16.83 -12.48 10.83
CA PHE A 653 -16.17 -13.32 11.82
C PHE A 653 -17.01 -13.34 13.10
N GLY A 654 -17.31 -14.50 13.66
CA GLY A 654 -18.08 -14.61 14.91
C GLY A 654 -17.29 -14.11 16.12
N VAL A 655 -16.24 -14.84 16.49
CA VAL A 655 -15.24 -14.46 17.50
C VAL A 655 -13.86 -14.50 16.86
N PHE A 656 -13.13 -13.39 16.92
CA PHE A 656 -11.77 -13.23 16.41
C PHE A 656 -10.82 -12.94 17.57
N ILE A 657 -9.74 -13.73 17.68
CA ILE A 657 -8.79 -13.69 18.79
C ILE A 657 -7.38 -13.44 18.26
N ASN A 658 -6.76 -12.34 18.69
CA ASN A 658 -5.34 -12.04 18.44
C ASN A 658 -4.60 -11.83 19.78
N ASP A 659 -3.61 -12.67 20.08
CA ASP A 659 -2.76 -12.58 21.28
C ASP A 659 -3.49 -12.37 22.63
N SER A 660 -4.72 -12.88 22.73
CA SER A 660 -5.60 -12.77 23.90
C SER A 660 -5.78 -14.15 24.57
N LEU A 661 -5.47 -14.27 25.87
CA LEU A 661 -5.28 -15.55 26.55
C LEU A 661 -6.26 -15.78 27.73
N TYR A 662 -6.56 -17.04 28.06
CA TYR A 662 -7.34 -17.42 29.25
C TYR A 662 -8.76 -16.84 29.35
N ASN A 663 -9.30 -16.29 28.26
CA ASN A 663 -10.69 -15.82 28.20
C ASN A 663 -11.64 -17.04 28.19
N GLN A 664 -12.79 -16.92 28.83
CA GLN A 664 -13.75 -18.00 29.04
C GLN A 664 -15.04 -17.75 28.26
N PHE A 665 -15.61 -18.81 27.69
CA PHE A 665 -16.77 -18.77 26.81
C PHE A 665 -17.75 -19.88 27.20
N ASN A 666 -18.73 -19.52 28.03
CA ASN A 666 -19.59 -20.42 28.79
C ASN A 666 -21.07 -20.37 28.32
N LYS A 667 -21.67 -21.52 27.98
CA LYS A 667 -23.10 -21.66 27.62
C LYS A 667 -23.57 -20.72 26.49
N GLY A 668 -22.78 -20.57 25.43
CA GLY A 668 -23.13 -19.69 24.31
C GLY A 668 -23.21 -20.37 22.95
N THR A 669 -23.58 -19.58 21.93
CA THR A 669 -23.63 -20.01 20.52
C THR A 669 -22.87 -19.04 19.61
N ILE A 670 -22.17 -19.58 18.60
CA ILE A 670 -21.38 -18.85 17.61
C ILE A 670 -21.60 -19.51 16.24
N LEU A 671 -22.57 -19.04 15.47
CA LEU A 671 -23.11 -19.79 14.33
C LEU A 671 -23.51 -18.91 13.13
N ASN A 672 -23.28 -19.44 11.93
CA ASN A 672 -23.66 -18.84 10.65
C ASN A 672 -22.91 -17.53 10.33
N SER A 673 -21.65 -17.43 10.73
CA SER A 673 -20.76 -16.33 10.30
C SER A 673 -20.27 -16.57 8.86
N THR A 674 -20.11 -15.51 8.05
CA THR A 674 -19.92 -15.66 6.59
C THR A 674 -18.49 -16.02 6.14
N LYS A 675 -17.47 -15.75 6.95
CA LYS A 675 -16.11 -16.32 6.78
C LYS A 675 -15.88 -17.49 7.76
N ILE A 676 -16.05 -17.26 9.07
CA ILE A 676 -15.76 -18.26 10.12
C ILE A 676 -16.39 -17.88 11.47
N ASP A 677 -16.84 -18.86 12.26
CA ASP A 677 -17.48 -18.62 13.55
C ASP A 677 -16.45 -18.35 14.66
N LEU A 678 -15.39 -19.14 14.79
CA LEU A 678 -14.33 -18.94 15.80
C LEU A 678 -12.94 -19.01 15.16
N TYR A 679 -12.21 -17.90 15.18
CA TYR A 679 -10.89 -17.74 14.57
C TYR A 679 -9.83 -17.28 15.57
N ALA A 680 -8.66 -17.92 15.56
CA ALA A 680 -7.47 -17.41 16.24
C ALA A 680 -6.36 -17.08 15.22
N GLN A 681 -5.83 -15.86 15.26
CA GLN A 681 -4.88 -15.38 14.25
C GLN A 681 -3.64 -16.30 14.15
N PRO A 682 -3.21 -16.72 12.94
CA PRO A 682 -1.96 -17.45 12.74
C PRO A 682 -0.75 -16.74 13.36
N GLY A 683 0.22 -17.50 13.85
CA GLY A 683 1.40 -16.99 14.57
C GLY A 683 1.15 -16.62 16.05
N SER A 684 -0.04 -16.09 16.37
CA SER A 684 -0.39 -15.59 17.71
C SER A 684 -0.24 -16.64 18.83
N ILE A 685 0.05 -16.17 20.05
CA ILE A 685 0.13 -17.01 21.26
C ILE A 685 -1.23 -17.64 21.57
N ALA A 686 -2.33 -16.96 21.21
CA ALA A 686 -3.69 -17.47 21.33
C ALA A 686 -3.94 -18.75 20.51
N ASN A 687 -3.21 -18.98 19.41
CA ASN A 687 -3.32 -20.24 18.64
C ASN A 687 -2.44 -21.38 19.21
N LYS A 688 -1.72 -21.13 20.32
CA LYS A 688 -0.83 -22.08 21.03
C LYS A 688 -1.27 -22.38 22.47
N THR A 689 -2.28 -21.68 23.00
CA THR A 689 -2.62 -21.68 24.44
C THR A 689 -4.14 -21.61 24.68
N THR A 690 -4.55 -21.73 25.94
CA THR A 690 -5.94 -21.99 26.34
C THR A 690 -6.79 -20.73 26.49
N ASN A 691 -7.68 -20.46 25.54
CA ASN A 691 -8.99 -19.87 25.85
C ASN A 691 -9.98 -21.02 26.07
N LEU A 692 -10.97 -20.86 26.96
CA LEU A 692 -11.74 -21.98 27.51
C LEU A 692 -13.20 -21.93 27.06
N PHE A 693 -13.65 -22.94 26.31
CA PHE A 693 -15.00 -23.01 25.74
C PHE A 693 -15.79 -24.12 26.44
N TYR A 694 -16.75 -23.74 27.29
CA TYR A 694 -17.53 -24.65 28.12
C TYR A 694 -19.02 -24.62 27.75
N SER A 695 -19.59 -25.77 27.37
CA SER A 695 -21.00 -25.85 26.91
C SER A 695 -21.33 -24.86 25.78
N THR A 696 -20.36 -24.51 24.94
CA THR A 696 -20.48 -23.52 23.86
C THR A 696 -20.55 -24.23 22.52
N VAL A 697 -21.54 -23.86 21.71
CA VAL A 697 -21.72 -24.37 20.34
C VAL A 697 -21.20 -23.32 19.36
N CYS A 698 -19.95 -23.47 18.93
CA CYS A 698 -19.49 -22.85 17.69
C CYS A 698 -19.67 -23.81 16.50
N GLY A 699 -19.79 -23.24 15.30
CA GLY A 699 -19.77 -23.96 14.03
C GLY A 699 -18.36 -24.09 13.46
N LEU A 700 -18.03 -23.25 12.47
CA LEU A 700 -16.75 -23.30 11.76
C LEU A 700 -15.61 -22.74 12.63
N SER A 701 -14.56 -23.51 12.93
CA SER A 701 -13.39 -23.03 13.68
C SER A 701 -12.05 -23.60 13.25
N ASP A 702 -11.03 -22.73 13.17
CA ASP A 702 -9.63 -23.11 12.89
C ASP A 702 -8.84 -23.44 14.18
N THR A 703 -9.45 -23.25 15.35
CA THR A 703 -8.79 -23.40 16.65
C THR A 703 -8.73 -24.88 17.03
N LYS A 704 -7.53 -25.41 17.30
CA LYS A 704 -7.37 -26.82 17.72
C LYS A 704 -7.77 -27.07 19.18
N TRP A 705 -7.81 -26.00 20.00
CA TRP A 705 -8.17 -26.04 21.41
C TRP A 705 -9.66 -25.70 21.66
N GLY A 706 -10.39 -25.21 20.64
CA GLY A 706 -11.80 -24.82 20.76
C GLY A 706 -12.74 -26.02 20.76
N VAL A 707 -12.93 -26.65 21.92
CA VAL A 707 -13.81 -27.82 22.10
C VAL A 707 -15.30 -27.42 22.04
N CYS A 708 -15.76 -27.04 20.86
CA CYS A 708 -17.16 -26.77 20.56
C CYS A 708 -17.95 -28.07 20.36
N THR A 709 -19.20 -28.10 20.80
CA THR A 709 -20.05 -29.32 20.69
C THR A 709 -20.40 -29.70 19.24
N TYR A 710 -20.19 -28.81 18.27
CA TYR A 710 -20.30 -29.05 16.82
C TYR A 710 -19.02 -28.66 16.09
N TYR A 711 -17.88 -29.19 16.54
CA TYR A 711 -16.57 -28.94 15.91
C TYR A 711 -16.48 -29.53 14.50
N VAL A 712 -16.71 -28.70 13.48
CA VAL A 712 -16.39 -29.01 12.09
C VAL A 712 -15.07 -28.36 11.74
N LEU A 713 -14.02 -29.18 11.57
CA LEU A 713 -12.77 -28.70 10.99
C LEU A 713 -13.06 -28.08 9.62
N PRO A 714 -12.59 -26.85 9.35
CA PRO A 714 -12.89 -26.18 8.10
C PRO A 714 -12.31 -26.94 6.91
N ASN A 715 -13.19 -27.44 6.04
CA ASN A 715 -12.88 -27.59 4.63
C ASN A 715 -12.91 -26.21 3.96
N LEU A 716 -12.07 -25.28 4.47
CA LEU A 716 -11.93 -23.93 3.96
C LEU A 716 -11.29 -24.02 2.58
N LYS A 717 -12.03 -23.58 1.56
CA LYS A 717 -11.52 -23.54 0.18
C LYS A 717 -10.26 -22.69 0.04
N PHE A 718 -10.13 -21.64 0.88
CA PHE A 718 -8.95 -20.78 1.00
C PHE A 718 -8.83 -20.20 2.42
N TYR A 719 -7.61 -20.16 2.98
CA TYR A 719 -7.24 -19.27 4.08
C TYR A 719 -6.90 -17.87 3.53
N PRO A 720 -7.49 -16.78 4.06
CA PRO A 720 -7.18 -15.43 3.59
C PRO A 720 -5.78 -14.99 4.05
N VAL A 721 -5.07 -14.29 3.17
CA VAL A 721 -3.75 -13.71 3.40
C VAL A 721 -3.84 -12.20 3.15
N ASP A 722 -3.83 -11.43 4.23
CA ASP A 722 -4.00 -9.98 4.22
C ASP A 722 -2.76 -9.22 4.75
N SER A 723 -1.68 -9.96 5.04
CA SER A 723 -0.36 -9.45 5.39
C SER A 723 0.70 -10.48 5.03
N CYS A 724 1.97 -10.05 4.98
CA CYS A 724 3.12 -10.96 5.02
C CYS A 724 3.04 -11.87 6.25
N LEU A 725 3.30 -13.17 6.11
CA LEU A 725 3.12 -14.17 7.17
C LEU A 725 3.95 -15.44 6.95
N ASN A 726 4.13 -16.20 8.04
CA ASN A 726 4.74 -17.52 8.01
C ASN A 726 3.66 -18.60 7.82
N VAL A 727 3.65 -19.27 6.67
CA VAL A 727 2.74 -20.39 6.40
C VAL A 727 3.17 -21.57 7.26
N THR A 728 2.38 -21.86 8.28
CA THR A 728 2.69 -22.82 9.37
C THR A 728 1.61 -23.90 9.51
N ARG A 729 0.73 -24.03 8.50
CA ARG A 729 -0.29 -25.08 8.35
C ARG A 729 -0.45 -25.42 6.88
N SER A 730 -0.50 -26.70 6.54
CA SER A 730 -0.87 -27.17 5.20
C SER A 730 -2.27 -26.71 4.81
N GLY A 731 -2.52 -26.53 3.51
CA GLY A 731 -3.81 -26.13 2.98
C GLY A 731 -3.74 -25.10 1.86
N THR A 732 -4.91 -24.65 1.41
CA THR A 732 -5.01 -23.66 0.32
C THR A 732 -5.12 -22.24 0.90
N TYR A 733 -4.34 -21.30 0.38
CA TYR A 733 -4.24 -19.90 0.80
C TYR A 733 -4.61 -18.97 -0.36
N ALA A 734 -5.18 -17.80 -0.06
CA ALA A 734 -5.42 -16.78 -1.07
C ALA A 734 -5.17 -15.35 -0.55
N LEU A 735 -4.51 -14.52 -1.36
CA LEU A 735 -4.44 -13.08 -1.10
C LEU A 735 -5.86 -12.48 -1.16
N ASP A 736 -6.21 -11.58 -0.23
CA ASP A 736 -7.48 -10.82 -0.28
C ASP A 736 -7.30 -9.33 -0.66
N LYS A 737 -6.05 -8.89 -0.81
CA LYS A 737 -5.63 -7.56 -1.29
C LYS A 737 -4.14 -7.59 -1.71
N ASN A 738 -3.68 -6.52 -2.36
CA ASN A 738 -2.24 -6.33 -2.64
C ASN A 738 -1.44 -6.21 -1.34
N LEU A 739 -0.32 -6.92 -1.24
CA LEU A 739 0.63 -6.81 -0.14
C LEU A 739 1.75 -5.82 -0.48
N VAL A 740 2.04 -4.93 0.47
CA VAL A 740 3.11 -3.94 0.40
C VAL A 740 3.89 -4.02 1.72
N THR A 741 5.20 -4.26 1.66
CA THR A 741 6.02 -4.56 2.85
C THR A 741 7.31 -3.76 2.95
N SER A 742 7.82 -3.62 4.17
CA SER A 742 9.19 -3.15 4.48
C SER A 742 10.09 -4.27 5.01
N SER A 743 9.56 -5.49 5.19
CA SER A 743 10.34 -6.68 5.52
C SER A 743 11.25 -7.07 4.34
N SER A 744 12.36 -7.76 4.60
CA SER A 744 13.16 -8.41 3.55
C SER A 744 12.33 -9.44 2.78
N ASP A 745 11.57 -10.25 3.53
CA ASP A 745 10.83 -11.42 3.05
C ASP A 745 9.34 -11.29 3.43
N CYS A 746 8.43 -11.81 2.60
CA CYS A 746 6.98 -11.60 2.83
C CYS A 746 6.19 -12.87 3.15
N ILE A 747 6.27 -13.93 2.33
CA ILE A 747 5.57 -15.19 2.60
C ILE A 747 6.61 -16.29 2.79
N ASP A 748 6.64 -16.88 3.97
CA ASP A 748 7.70 -17.78 4.42
C ASP A 748 7.09 -19.14 4.78
N ILE A 749 7.34 -20.17 3.97
CA ILE A 749 6.65 -21.46 3.97
C ILE A 749 7.42 -22.50 4.79
N LYS A 750 6.75 -23.09 5.79
CA LYS A 750 7.35 -23.97 6.83
C LYS A 750 6.53 -25.24 7.10
N VAL A 751 5.84 -25.70 6.07
CA VAL A 751 4.98 -26.89 6.04
C VAL A 751 4.80 -27.35 4.59
N PRO A 752 4.57 -28.66 4.34
CA PRO A 752 4.24 -29.16 3.02
C PRO A 752 2.75 -28.96 2.70
N ASP A 753 2.35 -29.34 1.48
CA ASP A 753 0.96 -29.38 1.00
C ASP A 753 0.27 -28.00 1.07
N VAL A 754 0.95 -26.98 0.55
CA VAL A 754 0.48 -25.58 0.51
C VAL A 754 0.08 -25.20 -0.92
N ASN A 755 -1.10 -24.60 -1.11
CA ASN A 755 -1.53 -24.08 -2.40
C ASN A 755 -1.90 -22.59 -2.28
N LEU A 756 -1.00 -21.70 -2.69
CA LEU A 756 -1.15 -20.25 -2.63
C LEU A 756 -1.66 -19.68 -3.97
N SER A 757 -2.83 -19.08 -3.93
CA SER A 757 -3.40 -18.34 -5.07
C SER A 757 -3.42 -16.85 -4.78
N CYS A 758 -2.62 -16.07 -5.51
CA CYS A 758 -2.65 -14.62 -5.36
C CYS A 758 -3.88 -13.97 -6.04
N GLY A 759 -4.61 -14.69 -6.89
CA GLY A 759 -5.85 -14.21 -7.51
C GLY A 759 -5.69 -12.96 -8.40
N GLY A 760 -4.47 -12.64 -8.84
CA GLY A 760 -4.14 -11.39 -9.55
C GLY A 760 -3.76 -10.21 -8.65
N TYR A 761 -3.80 -10.36 -7.31
CA TYR A 761 -3.22 -9.39 -6.38
C TYR A 761 -1.68 -9.45 -6.39
N SER A 762 -1.05 -8.33 -6.07
CA SER A 762 0.41 -8.19 -6.08
C SER A 762 1.07 -8.34 -4.71
N ILE A 763 2.34 -8.75 -4.71
CA ILE A 763 3.24 -8.70 -3.54
C ILE A 763 4.40 -7.76 -3.92
N SER A 764 4.69 -6.75 -3.08
CA SER A 764 5.67 -5.71 -3.40
C SER A 764 6.41 -5.17 -2.17
N GLN A 765 7.64 -4.71 -2.37
CA GLN A 765 8.48 -4.10 -1.33
C GLN A 765 8.56 -2.57 -1.50
N LEU A 766 8.41 -1.81 -0.42
CA LEU A 766 8.45 -0.33 -0.43
C LEU A 766 9.78 0.26 -0.92
N THR A 767 10.86 -0.48 -0.74
CA THR A 767 12.23 -0.15 -1.15
C THR A 767 12.88 -1.42 -1.68
N PRO A 768 13.59 -1.40 -2.83
CA PRO A 768 14.29 -2.58 -3.34
C PRO A 768 15.25 -3.17 -2.32
N GLY A 769 14.91 -4.35 -1.79
CA GLY A 769 15.62 -5.02 -0.70
C GLY A 769 16.27 -6.33 -1.11
N TYR A 770 16.88 -7.03 -0.14
CA TYR A 770 17.74 -8.20 -0.37
C TYR A 770 17.03 -9.56 -0.27
N GLY A 771 15.78 -9.60 0.19
CA GLY A 771 15.04 -10.84 0.47
C GLY A 771 14.06 -11.27 -0.62
N SER A 772 13.15 -12.16 -0.21
CA SER A 772 12.34 -13.01 -1.08
C SER A 772 10.84 -12.80 -0.88
N ALA A 773 10.10 -12.52 -1.96
CA ALA A 773 8.65 -12.29 -1.85
C ALA A 773 7.91 -13.54 -1.35
N ILE A 774 8.29 -14.71 -1.88
CA ILE A 774 7.87 -16.02 -1.40
C ILE A 774 9.12 -16.90 -1.23
N TYR A 775 9.30 -17.43 -0.01
CA TYR A 775 10.43 -18.25 0.42
C TYR A 775 9.96 -19.62 0.94
N ASP A 776 10.72 -20.65 0.62
CA ASP A 776 10.52 -22.03 1.08
C ASP A 776 11.90 -22.73 1.21
N LYS A 777 12.10 -23.43 2.33
CA LYS A 777 13.29 -24.26 2.55
C LYS A 777 12.93 -25.64 3.10
N GLY A 778 13.13 -26.66 2.27
CA GLY A 778 12.96 -28.08 2.61
C GLY A 778 11.53 -28.64 2.49
N GLU A 779 10.52 -27.81 2.21
CA GLU A 779 9.12 -28.27 2.13
C GLU A 779 8.77 -28.88 0.76
N LYS A 780 7.53 -29.39 0.66
CA LYS A 780 7.10 -30.25 -0.45
C LYS A 780 5.66 -30.00 -0.86
N ASN A 781 5.35 -30.32 -2.12
CA ASN A 781 4.00 -30.20 -2.71
C ASN A 781 3.44 -28.76 -2.64
N VAL A 782 4.30 -27.75 -2.75
CA VAL A 782 3.90 -26.34 -2.72
C VAL A 782 3.48 -25.89 -4.11
N THR A 783 2.33 -25.24 -4.20
CA THR A 783 1.75 -24.71 -5.44
C THR A 783 1.54 -23.21 -5.30
N ILE A 784 1.92 -22.44 -6.31
CA ILE A 784 1.84 -20.97 -6.35
C ILE A 784 1.24 -20.55 -7.69
N SER A 785 0.21 -19.71 -7.64
CA SER A 785 -0.58 -19.37 -8.82
C SER A 785 -1.07 -17.92 -8.88
N GLY A 786 -0.98 -17.32 -10.06
CA GLY A 786 -1.57 -16.00 -10.34
C GLY A 786 -0.97 -14.84 -9.54
N CYS A 787 0.30 -14.95 -9.14
CA CYS A 787 1.00 -13.96 -8.30
C CYS A 787 1.74 -12.94 -9.14
N ALA A 788 1.59 -11.66 -8.81
CA ALA A 788 2.31 -10.56 -9.43
C ALA A 788 3.33 -9.98 -8.43
N VAL A 789 4.62 -10.17 -8.68
CA VAL A 789 5.70 -9.82 -7.73
C VAL A 789 6.56 -8.68 -8.27
N TYR A 790 6.98 -7.79 -7.36
CA TYR A 790 7.74 -6.58 -7.70
C TYR A 790 8.69 -6.18 -6.58
N THR A 791 9.83 -5.57 -6.96
CA THR A 791 10.80 -4.87 -6.10
C THR A 791 11.53 -5.70 -5.03
N PHE A 792 11.53 -7.03 -5.12
CA PHE A 792 12.39 -7.91 -4.30
C PHE A 792 13.72 -8.24 -5.00
N ASN A 793 14.65 -8.82 -4.25
CA ASN A 793 15.84 -9.46 -4.82
C ASN A 793 15.46 -10.76 -5.53
N LYS A 794 14.63 -11.59 -4.87
CA LYS A 794 14.06 -12.81 -5.44
C LYS A 794 12.53 -12.74 -5.36
N ALA A 795 11.82 -13.11 -6.43
CA ALA A 795 10.37 -13.25 -6.35
C ALA A 795 9.97 -14.61 -5.75
N PHE A 796 10.57 -15.68 -6.27
CA PHE A 796 10.33 -17.06 -5.85
C PHE A 796 11.67 -17.70 -5.45
N ASP A 797 11.82 -18.08 -4.18
CA ASP A 797 13.06 -18.57 -3.60
C ASP A 797 12.89 -19.92 -2.91
N PHE A 798 13.45 -20.98 -3.48
CA PHE A 798 13.19 -22.37 -3.10
C PHE A 798 14.52 -23.13 -2.92
N GLU A 799 14.77 -23.61 -1.71
CA GLU A 799 16.00 -24.34 -1.35
C GLU A 799 15.69 -25.72 -0.77
N GLU A 800 16.33 -26.78 -1.29
CA GLU A 800 16.22 -28.17 -0.77
C GLU A 800 14.80 -28.78 -0.86
N THR A 801 13.91 -28.20 -1.69
CA THR A 801 12.49 -28.54 -1.81
C THR A 801 12.16 -29.59 -2.88
N SER A 802 10.89 -30.04 -2.95
CA SER A 802 10.45 -30.90 -4.08
C SER A 802 8.95 -30.82 -4.40
N ASN A 803 8.59 -31.07 -5.66
CA ASN A 803 7.23 -30.90 -6.19
C ASN A 803 6.67 -29.48 -5.96
N ILE A 804 7.47 -28.48 -6.37
CA ILE A 804 7.10 -27.07 -6.39
C ILE A 804 6.45 -26.74 -7.72
N ASN A 805 5.28 -26.10 -7.71
CA ASN A 805 4.50 -25.79 -8.91
C ASN A 805 4.22 -24.29 -9.00
N ILE A 806 4.87 -23.58 -9.93
CA ILE A 806 4.70 -22.13 -10.14
C ILE A 806 4.08 -21.89 -11.50
N TYR A 807 2.86 -21.34 -11.55
CA TYR A 807 2.18 -21.07 -12.82
C TYR A 807 1.38 -19.77 -12.88
N ASN A 808 1.17 -19.28 -14.12
CA ASN A 808 0.40 -18.08 -14.45
C ASN A 808 0.81 -16.82 -13.66
N SER A 809 2.06 -16.75 -13.20
CA SER A 809 2.57 -15.69 -12.34
C SER A 809 3.47 -14.73 -13.10
N THR A 810 3.61 -13.50 -12.59
CA THR A 810 4.48 -12.45 -13.14
C THR A 810 5.45 -11.96 -12.06
N ALA A 811 6.69 -11.65 -12.47
CA ALA A 811 7.68 -11.06 -11.57
C ALA A 811 8.58 -10.07 -12.31
N SER A 812 9.00 -9.01 -11.62
CA SER A 812 9.76 -7.87 -12.15
C SER A 812 10.81 -7.46 -11.11
N ASP A 813 11.79 -8.34 -10.92
CA ASP A 813 12.65 -8.41 -9.74
C ASP A 813 14.12 -8.61 -10.17
N GLN A 814 15.06 -8.72 -9.22
CA GLN A 814 16.48 -8.91 -9.59
C GLN A 814 16.79 -10.33 -10.08
N THR A 815 16.15 -11.33 -9.46
CA THR A 815 16.20 -12.76 -9.78
C THR A 815 14.79 -13.36 -9.66
N PRO A 816 13.97 -13.35 -10.73
CA PRO A 816 12.59 -13.85 -10.68
C PRO A 816 12.41 -15.25 -10.07
N ILE A 817 13.26 -16.24 -10.40
CA ILE A 817 13.25 -17.54 -9.71
C ILE A 817 14.67 -17.92 -9.30
N TYR A 818 14.83 -18.31 -8.04
CA TYR A 818 16.01 -18.98 -7.52
C TYR A 818 15.62 -20.35 -6.96
N PHE A 819 16.02 -21.42 -7.63
CA PHE A 819 15.90 -22.80 -7.16
C PHE A 819 17.31 -23.34 -6.85
N SER A 820 17.53 -23.82 -5.63
CA SER A 820 18.70 -24.62 -5.26
C SER A 820 18.26 -25.99 -4.75
N ASP A 821 18.81 -27.07 -5.33
CA ASP A 821 18.66 -28.44 -4.84
C ASP A 821 17.20 -28.95 -4.92
N VAL A 822 16.43 -28.41 -5.87
CA VAL A 822 15.00 -28.67 -6.08
C VAL A 822 14.74 -29.86 -7.03
N ASN A 823 13.72 -30.68 -6.76
CA ASN A 823 13.42 -31.89 -7.54
C ASN A 823 11.94 -32.01 -7.96
N HIS A 824 11.66 -32.65 -9.10
CA HIS A 824 10.31 -32.93 -9.66
C HIS A 824 9.35 -31.71 -9.70
N SER A 825 9.85 -30.52 -10.04
CA SER A 825 9.11 -29.26 -9.92
C SER A 825 8.72 -28.68 -11.29
N TYR A 826 7.74 -27.77 -11.34
CA TYR A 826 7.12 -27.26 -12.56
C TYR A 826 7.08 -25.73 -12.57
N ILE A 827 7.56 -25.12 -13.66
CA ILE A 827 7.52 -23.67 -13.91
C ILE A 827 6.81 -23.48 -15.24
N ILE A 828 5.54 -23.06 -15.22
CA ILE A 828 4.63 -23.12 -16.38
C ILE A 828 3.94 -21.77 -16.66
N ASN A 829 4.01 -21.28 -17.90
CA ASN A 829 3.23 -20.13 -18.38
C ASN A 829 3.37 -18.85 -17.51
N ASN A 830 4.57 -18.57 -17.04
CA ASN A 830 4.89 -17.36 -16.27
C ASN A 830 5.53 -16.28 -17.17
N THR A 831 5.44 -15.02 -16.77
CA THR A 831 6.11 -13.89 -17.46
C THR A 831 7.05 -13.15 -16.52
N PHE A 832 8.34 -13.11 -16.88
CA PHE A 832 9.41 -12.57 -16.07
C PHE A 832 10.09 -11.40 -16.78
N ASP A 833 10.31 -10.31 -16.05
CA ASP A 833 11.10 -9.16 -16.47
C ASP A 833 12.31 -8.99 -15.53
N ILE A 834 13.52 -9.00 -16.08
CA ILE A 834 14.76 -9.10 -15.31
C ILE A 834 15.37 -7.72 -15.15
N SER A 835 15.09 -7.10 -14.00
CA SER A 835 15.72 -5.84 -13.61
C SER A 835 17.19 -6.00 -13.21
N GLY A 836 17.58 -7.18 -12.72
CA GLY A 836 18.90 -7.48 -12.14
C GLY A 836 19.87 -8.19 -13.09
N ASN A 837 20.69 -9.09 -12.53
CA ASN A 837 21.80 -9.74 -13.23
C ASN A 837 21.51 -11.17 -13.71
N THR A 838 20.40 -11.80 -13.33
CA THR A 838 20.02 -13.14 -13.82
C THR A 838 18.52 -13.34 -13.73
N GLY A 839 17.91 -14.08 -14.67
CA GLY A 839 16.50 -14.44 -14.65
C GLY A 839 16.20 -15.63 -13.74
N LEU A 840 16.09 -16.81 -14.36
CA LEU A 840 15.81 -18.06 -13.66
C LEU A 840 17.14 -18.74 -13.33
N ILE A 841 17.45 -18.89 -12.04
CA ILE A 841 18.61 -19.65 -11.56
C ILE A 841 18.14 -21.02 -11.10
N LEU A 842 18.59 -22.07 -11.80
CA LEU A 842 18.38 -23.48 -11.47
C LEU A 842 19.73 -24.09 -11.07
N ARG A 843 19.98 -24.24 -9.77
CA ARG A 843 21.17 -24.90 -9.20
C ARG A 843 20.81 -26.27 -8.66
N ASN A 844 21.56 -27.30 -9.06
CA ASN A 844 21.35 -28.70 -8.64
C ASN A 844 19.92 -29.23 -8.89
N VAL A 845 19.16 -28.57 -9.80
CA VAL A 845 17.74 -28.87 -10.04
C VAL A 845 17.62 -30.13 -10.88
N SER A 846 16.66 -30.99 -10.55
CA SER A 846 16.48 -32.26 -11.28
C SER A 846 15.03 -32.63 -11.57
N LYS A 847 14.85 -33.39 -12.66
CA LYS A 847 13.57 -33.97 -13.11
C LYS A 847 12.41 -32.95 -13.20
N SER A 848 12.73 -31.68 -13.41
CA SER A 848 11.79 -30.57 -13.35
C SER A 848 11.42 -30.09 -14.75
N VAL A 849 10.23 -29.50 -14.90
CA VAL A 849 9.67 -29.08 -16.19
C VAL A 849 9.55 -27.56 -16.24
N ILE A 850 10.13 -26.94 -17.27
CA ILE A 850 10.09 -25.49 -17.48
C ILE A 850 9.49 -25.23 -18.86
N TYR A 851 8.22 -24.77 -18.90
CA TYR A 851 7.40 -24.78 -20.11
C TYR A 851 6.64 -23.47 -20.36
N THR A 852 6.72 -22.96 -21.59
CA THR A 852 5.93 -21.79 -22.07
C THR A 852 6.13 -20.51 -21.23
N ASN A 853 7.30 -20.34 -20.60
CA ASN A 853 7.60 -19.11 -19.86
C ASN A 853 8.15 -18.03 -20.80
N LYS A 854 7.75 -16.78 -20.59
CA LYS A 854 8.33 -15.61 -21.25
C LYS A 854 9.33 -14.95 -20.31
N ILE A 855 10.55 -14.71 -20.78
CA ILE A 855 11.65 -14.12 -20.01
C ILE A 855 12.18 -12.91 -20.78
N THR A 856 12.13 -11.73 -20.20
CA THR A 856 12.60 -10.46 -20.81
C THR A 856 13.74 -9.91 -19.97
N GLY A 857 14.79 -9.37 -20.59
CA GLY A 857 16.00 -8.92 -19.89
C GLY A 857 16.46 -7.50 -20.24
N ASN A 858 17.46 -7.04 -19.48
CA ASN A 858 18.06 -5.71 -19.51
C ASN A 858 19.41 -5.65 -20.27
N SER A 859 19.73 -6.66 -21.09
CA SER A 859 21.00 -6.95 -21.77
C SER A 859 22.24 -7.20 -20.90
N LYS A 860 22.13 -7.21 -19.56
CA LYS A 860 23.25 -7.46 -18.62
C LYS A 860 23.30 -8.89 -18.09
N GLY A 861 22.14 -9.51 -17.88
CA GLY A 861 22.02 -10.81 -17.20
C GLY A 861 21.76 -12.03 -18.10
N SER A 862 21.87 -13.23 -17.54
CA SER A 862 21.46 -14.47 -18.24
C SER A 862 19.98 -14.76 -18.02
N GLY A 863 19.23 -15.15 -19.07
CA GLY A 863 17.78 -15.34 -19.00
C GLY A 863 17.36 -16.59 -18.21
N LEU A 864 17.93 -17.75 -18.56
CA LEU A 864 17.76 -19.00 -17.84
C LEU A 864 19.11 -19.69 -17.64
N VAL A 865 19.44 -20.01 -16.39
CA VAL A 865 20.72 -20.62 -15.99
C VAL A 865 20.48 -22.00 -15.39
N LEU A 866 21.07 -23.04 -15.99
CA LEU A 866 21.26 -24.35 -15.38
C LEU A 866 22.69 -24.43 -14.81
N ASN A 867 22.82 -24.92 -13.58
CA ASN A 867 24.11 -25.21 -12.94
C ASN A 867 24.02 -26.54 -12.21
N ASN A 868 24.87 -27.52 -12.56
CA ASN A 868 24.82 -28.91 -12.05
C ASN A 868 23.42 -29.57 -12.10
N SER A 869 22.56 -29.11 -13.01
CA SER A 869 21.14 -29.50 -13.04
C SER A 869 20.90 -30.57 -14.10
N TYR A 870 20.12 -31.61 -13.82
CA TYR A 870 20.07 -32.83 -14.64
C TYR A 870 18.67 -33.44 -14.83
N LEU A 871 18.44 -34.09 -15.98
CA LEU A 871 17.17 -34.72 -16.36
C LEU A 871 15.96 -33.76 -16.38
N ASN A 872 16.17 -32.46 -16.58
CA ASN A 872 15.08 -31.48 -16.69
C ASN A 872 14.54 -31.38 -18.12
N LEU A 873 13.29 -30.95 -18.26
CA LEU A 873 12.54 -30.83 -19.51
C LEU A 873 12.18 -29.36 -19.78
N ILE A 874 12.77 -28.74 -20.81
CA ILE A 874 12.72 -27.28 -21.01
C ILE A 874 12.30 -26.95 -22.44
N PHE A 875 11.07 -26.45 -22.62
CA PHE A 875 10.49 -26.28 -23.96
C PHE A 875 9.45 -25.17 -24.09
N ASN A 876 9.27 -24.68 -25.33
CA ASN A 876 8.38 -23.56 -25.69
C ASN A 876 8.64 -22.24 -24.92
N ASN A 877 9.77 -22.09 -24.22
CA ASN A 877 10.09 -20.85 -23.51
C ASN A 877 10.60 -19.79 -24.50
N SER A 878 10.31 -18.52 -24.23
CA SER A 878 10.68 -17.39 -25.09
C SER A 878 11.53 -16.38 -24.31
N ILE A 879 12.79 -16.20 -24.70
CA ILE A 879 13.78 -15.37 -23.99
C ILE A 879 14.22 -14.19 -24.86
N TYR A 880 14.12 -12.98 -24.32
CA TYR A 880 14.34 -11.73 -25.06
C TYR A 880 15.34 -10.81 -24.35
N SER A 881 16.17 -10.09 -25.11
CA SER A 881 16.98 -8.95 -24.63
C SER A 881 17.93 -9.27 -23.46
N ASN A 882 18.46 -10.48 -23.37
CA ASN A 882 19.38 -10.88 -22.31
C ASN A 882 20.86 -10.70 -22.73
N LYS A 883 21.81 -10.89 -21.81
CA LYS A 883 23.22 -11.06 -22.15
C LYS A 883 23.49 -12.44 -22.70
N ILE A 884 22.97 -13.45 -21.99
CA ILE A 884 22.96 -14.84 -22.43
C ILE A 884 21.51 -15.34 -22.37
N GLY A 885 21.00 -15.98 -23.42
CA GLY A 885 19.64 -16.56 -23.39
C GLY A 885 19.54 -17.73 -22.42
N PHE A 886 20.13 -18.87 -22.80
CA PHE A 886 20.33 -20.05 -21.96
C PHE A 886 21.80 -20.21 -21.59
N ALA A 887 22.11 -20.47 -20.31
CA ALA A 887 23.45 -20.79 -19.84
C ALA A 887 23.48 -22.12 -19.09
N LEU A 888 24.24 -23.10 -19.59
CA LEU A 888 24.40 -24.43 -19.01
C LEU A 888 25.81 -24.58 -18.42
N TYR A 889 25.94 -24.42 -17.10
CA TYR A 889 27.22 -24.49 -16.40
C TYR A 889 27.47 -25.83 -15.70
N ASN A 890 28.75 -26.19 -15.59
CA ASN A 890 29.26 -27.34 -14.87
C ASN A 890 28.62 -28.65 -15.35
N ASN A 891 28.26 -29.57 -14.45
CA ASN A 891 27.76 -30.90 -14.83
C ASN A 891 26.23 -30.87 -15.12
N SER A 892 25.76 -29.91 -15.94
CA SER A 892 24.33 -29.78 -16.30
C SER A 892 23.89 -30.75 -17.39
N VAL A 893 24.07 -32.05 -17.13
CA VAL A 893 23.96 -33.15 -18.11
C VAL A 893 22.55 -33.72 -18.25
N LYS A 894 22.29 -34.37 -19.39
CA LYS A 894 21.03 -35.13 -19.69
C LYS A 894 19.74 -34.31 -19.60
N ASN A 895 19.80 -32.98 -19.72
CA ASN A 895 18.59 -32.15 -19.88
C ASN A 895 18.02 -32.29 -21.30
N THR A 896 16.71 -32.12 -21.45
CA THR A 896 15.97 -32.19 -22.72
C THR A 896 15.47 -30.81 -23.07
N ILE A 897 16.09 -30.15 -24.06
CA ILE A 897 15.85 -28.74 -24.41
C ILE A 897 15.44 -28.64 -25.89
N PHE A 898 14.22 -28.17 -26.17
CA PHE A 898 13.63 -28.15 -27.53
C PHE A 898 12.55 -27.07 -27.69
N ASN A 899 12.29 -26.59 -28.92
CA ASN A 899 11.25 -25.58 -29.22
C ASN A 899 11.34 -24.26 -28.42
N ASN A 900 12.48 -23.92 -27.82
CA ASN A 900 12.66 -22.62 -27.16
C ASN A 900 13.07 -21.56 -28.19
N THR A 901 12.64 -20.31 -27.99
CA THR A 901 13.02 -19.17 -28.85
C THR A 901 13.84 -18.18 -28.05
N VAL A 902 15.03 -17.82 -28.54
CA VAL A 902 15.85 -16.74 -27.97
C VAL A 902 16.04 -15.67 -29.04
N GLN A 903 15.92 -14.40 -28.64
CA GLN A 903 16.02 -13.27 -29.54
C GLN A 903 16.68 -12.05 -28.87
N ILE A 904 17.64 -11.44 -29.59
CA ILE A 904 18.38 -10.23 -29.18
C ILE A 904 19.22 -10.49 -27.90
N SER A 905 19.99 -11.58 -27.86
CA SER A 905 21.03 -11.73 -26.82
C SER A 905 22.29 -10.95 -27.20
N SER A 906 22.83 -10.15 -26.26
CA SER A 906 24.00 -9.29 -26.56
C SER A 906 25.28 -10.11 -26.77
N ASN A 907 25.57 -11.10 -25.91
CA ASN A 907 26.70 -12.01 -26.07
C ASN A 907 26.30 -13.28 -26.86
N TYR A 908 25.49 -14.17 -26.27
CA TYR A 908 25.16 -15.49 -26.83
C TYR A 908 23.67 -15.82 -26.59
N ASP A 909 23.00 -16.48 -27.52
CA ASP A 909 21.65 -17.00 -27.27
C ASP A 909 21.73 -18.30 -26.46
N TYR A 910 22.76 -19.12 -26.71
CA TYR A 910 23.05 -20.35 -25.98
C TYR A 910 24.52 -20.39 -25.54
N TYR A 911 24.78 -20.67 -24.27
CA TYR A 911 26.12 -20.85 -23.71
C TYR A 911 26.19 -22.17 -22.95
N CYS A 912 27.21 -22.97 -23.23
CA CYS A 912 27.47 -24.23 -22.58
C CYS A 912 28.88 -24.25 -22.00
N SER A 913 29.09 -24.89 -20.86
CA SER A 913 30.44 -25.31 -20.45
C SER A 913 30.74 -26.71 -21.01
N PRO A 914 32.02 -27.09 -21.24
CA PRO A 914 32.36 -28.36 -21.91
C PRO A 914 31.78 -29.65 -21.29
N ASN A 915 31.47 -29.64 -19.99
CA ASN A 915 30.87 -30.79 -19.29
C ASN A 915 29.32 -30.78 -19.29
N ALA A 916 28.69 -29.73 -19.84
CA ALA A 916 27.25 -29.49 -19.75
C ALA A 916 26.46 -30.01 -20.97
N SER A 917 27.01 -30.97 -21.71
CA SER A 917 26.35 -31.55 -22.88
C SER A 917 25.07 -32.32 -22.48
N PRO A 918 23.90 -31.96 -23.04
CA PRO A 918 22.74 -32.83 -23.03
C PRO A 918 22.97 -34.01 -23.98
N ILE A 919 22.23 -35.10 -23.76
CA ILE A 919 22.23 -36.29 -24.63
C ILE A 919 20.90 -36.38 -25.41
N TYR A 920 19.94 -35.50 -25.10
CA TYR A 920 18.55 -35.56 -25.58
C TYR A 920 17.97 -34.17 -25.89
N SER A 921 18.78 -33.28 -26.48
CA SER A 921 18.29 -32.03 -27.07
C SER A 921 17.37 -32.29 -28.27
N GLU A 922 16.52 -31.30 -28.57
CA GLU A 922 15.74 -31.17 -29.83
C GLU A 922 14.79 -32.33 -30.19
N TYR A 923 14.59 -33.31 -29.29
CA TYR A 923 13.78 -34.53 -29.46
C TYR A 923 12.38 -34.34 -30.09
N LYS A 924 11.77 -33.16 -29.92
CA LYS A 924 10.47 -32.81 -30.53
C LYS A 924 10.46 -31.41 -31.20
N GLY A 925 11.61 -30.94 -31.66
CA GLY A 925 11.75 -29.77 -32.52
C GLY A 925 12.86 -28.79 -32.12
N PHE A 926 13.14 -27.85 -33.01
CA PHE A 926 14.33 -27.00 -32.96
C PHE A 926 14.21 -25.87 -31.94
N ASN A 927 15.31 -25.57 -31.27
CA ASN A 927 15.49 -24.28 -30.62
C ASN A 927 15.84 -23.21 -31.67
N TYR A 928 15.62 -21.94 -31.35
CA TYR A 928 15.89 -20.81 -32.25
C TYR A 928 16.77 -19.78 -31.55
N GLY A 929 17.81 -19.32 -32.25
CA GLY A 929 18.80 -18.36 -31.80
C GLY A 929 19.71 -17.95 -32.96
N GLN A 930 20.70 -17.09 -32.72
CA GLN A 930 21.66 -16.63 -33.73
C GLN A 930 23.12 -16.78 -33.31
N LYS A 931 23.39 -16.94 -32.02
CA LYS A 931 24.74 -17.06 -31.47
C LYS A 931 24.80 -18.18 -30.43
N GLU A 932 25.80 -19.04 -30.53
CA GLU A 932 26.09 -20.01 -29.48
C GLU A 932 27.57 -20.10 -29.12
N ASN A 933 27.87 -20.74 -28.00
CA ASN A 933 29.23 -21.02 -27.53
C ASN A 933 29.25 -22.39 -26.86
N ASP A 934 30.04 -23.31 -27.41
CA ASP A 934 30.23 -24.69 -26.95
C ASP A 934 28.95 -25.56 -26.87
N CYS A 935 27.88 -25.15 -27.56
CA CYS A 935 26.57 -25.83 -27.55
C CYS A 935 26.31 -26.68 -28.80
N TYR A 936 27.36 -27.31 -29.36
CA TYR A 936 27.43 -28.10 -30.63
C TYR A 936 26.37 -29.22 -30.85
N TRP A 937 25.41 -29.36 -29.94
CA TRP A 937 24.27 -30.29 -29.91
C TRP A 937 22.93 -29.61 -30.24
N LEU A 938 22.93 -28.28 -30.38
CA LEU A 938 21.81 -27.42 -30.70
C LEU A 938 21.85 -27.08 -32.21
N SER A 939 20.71 -26.67 -32.77
CA SER A 939 20.70 -25.91 -34.01
C SER A 939 20.52 -24.42 -33.67
N ALA A 940 21.54 -23.58 -33.84
CA ALA A 940 21.45 -22.13 -33.66
C ALA A 940 20.76 -21.47 -34.88
N LEU A 941 19.55 -21.94 -35.19
CA LEU A 941 18.78 -21.52 -36.36
C LEU A 941 18.16 -20.14 -36.12
N SER A 942 18.60 -19.16 -36.91
CA SER A 942 17.87 -17.92 -37.07
C SER A 942 16.46 -18.25 -37.59
N PRO A 943 15.41 -17.48 -37.22
CA PRO A 943 14.10 -17.57 -37.87
C PRO A 943 14.17 -17.40 -39.41
N THR A 944 15.26 -16.84 -39.92
CA THR A 944 15.57 -16.64 -41.34
C THR A 944 16.68 -17.57 -41.87
N SER A 945 17.11 -18.61 -41.12
CA SER A 945 18.23 -19.47 -41.54
C SER A 945 18.00 -20.05 -42.93
N PRO A 946 19.04 -20.10 -43.79
CA PRO A 946 18.92 -20.59 -45.15
C PRO A 946 18.44 -22.04 -45.15
N SER A 947 17.62 -22.38 -46.15
CA SER A 947 17.49 -23.78 -46.55
C SER A 947 18.88 -24.26 -46.96
N ALA A 948 19.24 -25.49 -46.59
CA ALA A 948 20.41 -26.14 -47.19
C ALA A 948 20.30 -26.06 -48.73
N GLU A 949 21.35 -25.57 -49.39
CA GLU A 949 21.44 -25.62 -50.84
C GLU A 949 21.79 -27.06 -51.25
N CYS A 950 20.76 -27.81 -51.60
CA CYS A 950 20.85 -29.24 -51.89
C CYS A 950 21.19 -29.48 -53.37
N TYR A 951 22.48 -29.63 -53.68
CA TYR A 951 22.99 -29.79 -55.06
C TYR A 951 23.84 -31.06 -55.27
N ILE A 952 24.28 -31.25 -56.52
CA ILE A 952 25.12 -32.37 -56.94
C ILE A 952 26.57 -31.88 -57.07
N VAL A 953 27.49 -32.47 -56.32
CA VAL A 953 28.93 -32.18 -56.40
C VAL A 953 29.55 -33.05 -57.49
N SER A 954 29.79 -32.45 -58.67
CA SER A 954 30.31 -33.12 -59.87
C SER A 954 31.80 -32.88 -60.15
N ASN A 955 32.43 -31.92 -59.47
CA ASN A 955 33.86 -31.59 -59.59
C ASN A 955 34.57 -31.75 -58.23
N PRO A 956 35.90 -32.01 -58.20
CA PRO A 956 36.69 -31.99 -56.96
C PRO A 956 36.60 -30.64 -56.27
N THR A 957 36.42 -30.63 -54.95
CA THR A 957 36.20 -29.39 -54.17
C THR A 957 36.31 -29.63 -52.66
N THR A 958 36.54 -28.56 -51.90
CA THR A 958 36.32 -28.54 -50.46
C THR A 958 35.12 -27.67 -50.16
N ILE A 959 34.11 -28.22 -49.48
CA ILE A 959 32.93 -27.48 -49.02
C ILE A 959 33.02 -27.39 -47.49
N ASN A 960 33.08 -26.16 -46.99
CA ASN A 960 32.95 -25.85 -45.56
C ASN A 960 31.56 -25.28 -45.29
N LEU A 961 30.92 -25.70 -44.21
CA LEU A 961 29.75 -24.98 -43.67
C LEU A 961 30.23 -23.79 -42.81
N GLY A 962 29.52 -22.67 -42.86
CA GLY A 962 29.77 -21.48 -42.02
C GLY A 962 28.52 -21.00 -41.27
N ALA A 963 27.51 -21.86 -41.16
CA ALA A 963 26.26 -21.65 -40.44
C ALA A 963 25.53 -23.00 -40.27
N ASP A 964 24.57 -23.05 -39.35
CA ASP A 964 23.66 -24.19 -39.19
C ASP A 964 22.54 -24.17 -40.24
N TYR A 965 22.14 -25.35 -40.73
CA TYR A 965 21.21 -25.49 -41.85
C TYR A 965 19.97 -26.31 -41.51
N LEU A 966 18.81 -25.81 -41.94
CA LEU A 966 17.52 -26.52 -41.83
C LEU A 966 17.13 -27.15 -43.17
N TYR A 967 17.27 -28.47 -43.28
CA TYR A 967 16.79 -29.26 -44.40
C TYR A 967 15.28 -29.53 -44.25
N LYS A 968 14.47 -28.83 -45.05
CA LYS A 968 13.00 -28.90 -44.99
C LYS A 968 12.39 -30.03 -45.83
N TYR A 969 13.17 -30.65 -46.71
CA TYR A 969 12.70 -31.71 -47.60
C TYR A 969 12.90 -33.10 -46.95
N GLY A 970 12.35 -34.16 -47.55
CA GLY A 970 12.39 -35.53 -47.03
C GLY A 970 13.08 -36.51 -47.99
N THR A 971 14.11 -36.06 -48.71
CA THR A 971 14.78 -36.81 -49.78
C THR A 971 16.30 -36.82 -49.54
N VAL A 972 17.11 -36.92 -50.60
CA VAL A 972 18.56 -36.69 -50.50
C VAL A 972 18.83 -35.21 -50.68
N CYS A 973 19.56 -34.57 -49.76
CA CYS A 973 20.02 -33.19 -49.97
C CYS A 973 21.20 -33.14 -50.95
N MET A 974 22.37 -33.65 -50.57
CA MET A 974 23.59 -33.51 -51.37
C MET A 974 24.00 -34.83 -52.01
N LYS A 975 24.42 -34.78 -53.28
CA LYS A 975 24.87 -35.95 -54.06
C LYS A 975 26.29 -35.77 -54.53
N ILE A 976 27.22 -36.51 -53.94
CA ILE A 976 28.65 -36.44 -54.29
C ILE A 976 28.93 -37.48 -55.39
N ARG A 977 29.48 -37.01 -56.52
CA ARG A 977 29.75 -37.78 -57.75
C ARG A 977 31.11 -37.45 -58.38
N SER A 978 31.96 -36.72 -57.68
CA SER A 978 33.34 -36.44 -58.09
C SER A 978 34.31 -37.03 -57.09
N ASN A 979 35.52 -37.33 -57.55
CA ASN A 979 36.63 -37.69 -56.67
C ASN A 979 37.14 -36.46 -55.90
N ASP A 980 37.91 -36.70 -54.85
CA ASP A 980 38.69 -35.69 -54.15
C ASP A 980 37.80 -34.53 -53.64
N VAL A 981 36.67 -34.90 -53.03
CA VAL A 981 35.68 -34.00 -52.43
C VAL A 981 35.74 -34.08 -50.91
N THR A 982 36.17 -32.99 -50.26
CA THR A 982 36.08 -32.85 -48.80
C THR A 982 34.83 -32.06 -48.44
N PHE A 983 34.02 -32.62 -47.55
CA PHE A 983 32.89 -31.94 -46.94
C PHE A 983 33.15 -31.80 -45.43
N ASN A 984 33.42 -30.60 -44.97
CA ASN A 984 33.70 -30.29 -43.58
C ASN A 984 32.58 -29.39 -43.05
N CYS A 985 31.91 -29.77 -41.96
CA CYS A 985 30.90 -28.90 -41.38
C CYS A 985 31.47 -27.86 -40.39
N ASP A 986 32.77 -27.89 -40.07
CA ASP A 986 33.39 -27.00 -39.07
C ASP A 986 32.66 -26.98 -37.71
N ASN A 987 32.04 -28.11 -37.34
CA ASN A 987 31.17 -28.34 -36.16
C ASN A 987 29.76 -27.74 -36.23
N HIS A 988 29.30 -27.26 -37.40
CA HIS A 988 27.92 -26.83 -37.61
C HIS A 988 26.91 -27.97 -37.64
N THR A 989 25.68 -27.64 -37.24
CA THR A 989 24.53 -28.53 -37.22
C THR A 989 23.76 -28.49 -38.53
N VAL A 990 23.46 -29.67 -39.08
CA VAL A 990 22.46 -29.84 -40.15
C VAL A 990 21.28 -30.67 -39.66
N SER A 991 20.10 -30.07 -39.77
CA SER A 991 18.87 -30.52 -39.14
C SER A 991 17.78 -30.81 -40.17
N ALA A 992 17.26 -32.04 -40.21
CA ALA A 992 16.19 -32.42 -41.12
C ALA A 992 14.81 -32.45 -40.46
N LEU A 993 13.88 -31.63 -40.96
CA LEU A 993 12.49 -31.63 -40.51
C LEU A 993 11.77 -32.94 -40.91
N ASN A 994 11.98 -33.38 -42.14
CA ASN A 994 11.17 -34.42 -42.80
C ASN A 994 11.94 -35.73 -43.10
N GLY A 995 13.05 -35.99 -42.41
CA GLY A 995 13.85 -37.20 -42.63
C GLY A 995 14.72 -37.12 -43.88
N GLY A 996 14.92 -38.27 -44.55
CA GLY A 996 15.76 -38.38 -45.74
C GLY A 996 17.23 -38.58 -45.42
N THR A 997 18.10 -38.08 -46.30
CA THR A 997 19.56 -38.29 -46.32
C THR A 997 20.26 -36.96 -46.52
N PHE A 998 21.28 -36.68 -45.71
CA PHE A 998 22.10 -35.47 -45.85
C PHE A 998 23.04 -35.61 -47.05
N ILE A 999 23.86 -36.67 -47.05
CA ILE A 999 24.90 -36.91 -48.05
C ILE A 999 24.74 -38.31 -48.64
N ASN A 1000 24.62 -38.36 -49.98
CA ASN A 1000 24.64 -39.58 -50.78
C ASN A 1000 25.87 -39.53 -51.70
N VAL A 1001 26.88 -40.34 -51.41
CA VAL A 1001 28.10 -40.47 -52.22
C VAL A 1001 27.93 -41.62 -53.20
N SER A 1002 28.24 -41.39 -54.48
CA SER A 1002 28.11 -42.42 -55.53
C SER A 1002 29.22 -42.31 -56.58
N ASN A 1003 29.99 -43.39 -56.77
CA ASN A 1003 31.10 -43.50 -57.72
C ASN A 1003 32.24 -42.46 -57.51
N SER A 1004 32.53 -42.12 -56.26
CA SER A 1004 33.54 -41.14 -55.86
C SER A 1004 34.78 -41.83 -55.27
N LYS A 1005 35.98 -41.30 -55.50
CA LYS A 1005 37.22 -41.72 -54.80
C LYS A 1005 37.75 -40.60 -53.92
N ASN A 1006 38.39 -40.96 -52.81
CA ASN A 1006 39.02 -40.03 -51.87
C ASN A 1006 38.07 -38.92 -51.36
N PHE A 1007 36.77 -39.22 -51.19
CA PHE A 1007 35.90 -38.25 -50.52
C PHE A 1007 36.22 -38.20 -49.02
N LYS A 1008 35.94 -37.08 -48.37
CA LYS A 1008 36.02 -36.95 -46.92
C LYS A 1008 34.76 -36.27 -46.40
N LEU A 1009 34.21 -36.75 -45.28
CA LEU A 1009 33.12 -36.09 -44.55
C LEU A 1009 33.53 -35.96 -43.08
N GLU A 1010 33.65 -34.72 -42.60
CA GLU A 1010 34.19 -34.45 -41.27
C GLU A 1010 33.50 -33.36 -40.46
N ASN A 1011 33.59 -33.52 -39.14
CA ASN A 1011 33.20 -32.54 -38.12
C ASN A 1011 31.73 -32.08 -38.24
N CYS A 1012 30.81 -32.93 -38.71
CA CYS A 1012 29.39 -32.61 -38.86
C CYS A 1012 28.54 -33.10 -37.70
N TYR A 1013 27.67 -32.22 -37.16
CA TYR A 1013 26.52 -32.64 -36.36
C TYR A 1013 25.30 -32.79 -37.29
N MET A 1014 24.72 -33.99 -37.34
CA MET A 1014 23.60 -34.33 -38.22
C MET A 1014 22.44 -34.88 -37.41
N GLN A 1015 21.25 -34.26 -37.51
CA GLN A 1015 20.07 -34.75 -36.80
C GLN A 1015 18.78 -34.71 -37.62
N GLY A 1016 17.78 -35.49 -37.20
CA GLY A 1016 16.45 -35.52 -37.83
C GLY A 1016 16.39 -36.27 -39.17
N PHE A 1017 17.53 -36.69 -39.73
CA PHE A 1017 17.60 -37.52 -40.95
C PHE A 1017 17.26 -38.99 -40.65
N THR A 1018 16.66 -39.69 -41.62
CA THR A 1018 16.35 -41.13 -41.48
C THR A 1018 17.56 -41.98 -41.87
N ALA A 1019 18.24 -41.66 -42.97
CA ALA A 1019 19.47 -42.32 -43.41
C ALA A 1019 20.55 -41.25 -43.68
N PRO A 1020 21.16 -40.67 -42.63
CA PRO A 1020 21.99 -39.45 -42.71
C PRO A 1020 23.07 -39.49 -43.79
N ILE A 1021 23.86 -40.57 -43.82
CA ILE A 1021 24.95 -40.77 -44.79
C ILE A 1021 24.71 -42.07 -45.58
N GLN A 1022 24.86 -42.01 -46.90
CA GLN A 1022 24.89 -43.18 -47.79
C GLN A 1022 26.10 -43.14 -48.71
N VAL A 1023 26.79 -44.26 -48.93
CA VAL A 1023 28.07 -44.34 -49.66
C VAL A 1023 28.13 -45.58 -50.56
N TYR A 1024 27.91 -45.37 -51.86
CA TYR A 1024 27.84 -46.43 -52.87
C TYR A 1024 29.03 -46.42 -53.85
N ASN A 1025 29.64 -47.59 -54.06
CA ASN A 1025 30.70 -47.79 -55.06
C ASN A 1025 31.83 -46.73 -55.01
N SER A 1026 32.25 -46.36 -53.80
CA SER A 1026 33.14 -45.20 -53.55
C SER A 1026 34.33 -45.55 -52.65
N SER A 1027 35.28 -44.63 -52.47
CA SER A 1027 36.35 -44.70 -51.46
C SER A 1027 36.53 -43.35 -50.76
N GLY A 1028 36.97 -43.34 -49.50
CA GLY A 1028 37.01 -42.11 -48.71
C GLY A 1028 37.02 -42.32 -47.19
N GLU A 1029 36.82 -41.22 -46.47
CA GLU A 1029 36.88 -41.15 -45.00
C GLU A 1029 35.63 -40.48 -44.41
N LEU A 1030 35.09 -41.07 -43.34
CA LEU A 1030 34.13 -40.44 -42.43
C LEU A 1030 34.82 -40.22 -41.10
N THR A 1031 35.00 -38.97 -40.64
CA THR A 1031 35.74 -38.72 -39.38
C THR A 1031 35.12 -37.64 -38.48
N ASN A 1032 35.13 -37.86 -37.16
CA ASN A 1032 34.63 -36.93 -36.13
C ASN A 1032 33.14 -36.47 -36.27
N ASN A 1033 32.29 -37.20 -36.98
CA ASN A 1033 30.89 -36.80 -37.17
C ASN A 1033 30.00 -37.24 -36.00
N GLN A 1034 29.04 -36.41 -35.60
CA GLN A 1034 28.00 -36.74 -34.62
C GLN A 1034 26.65 -36.89 -35.34
N ILE A 1035 25.94 -38.00 -35.08
CA ILE A 1035 24.78 -38.40 -35.88
C ILE A 1035 23.63 -38.82 -34.96
N LEU A 1036 22.50 -38.11 -35.01
CA LEU A 1036 21.29 -38.38 -34.24
C LEU A 1036 20.16 -38.82 -35.18
N VAL A 1037 19.98 -40.14 -35.32
CA VAL A 1037 19.13 -40.75 -36.36
C VAL A 1037 17.65 -40.68 -35.99
N LYS A 1038 16.82 -40.15 -36.88
CA LYS A 1038 15.35 -40.13 -36.78
C LYS A 1038 14.76 -41.51 -37.04
N SER A 1039 14.92 -42.40 -36.06
CA SER A 1039 14.53 -43.79 -36.12
C SER A 1039 13.03 -43.97 -36.40
N ALA A 1040 12.74 -44.57 -37.55
CA ALA A 1040 11.47 -45.21 -37.86
C ALA A 1040 11.78 -46.65 -38.30
N TYR A 1041 12.20 -47.49 -37.34
CA TYR A 1041 12.49 -48.93 -37.47
C TYR A 1041 13.32 -49.37 -38.70
N LYS A 1042 14.60 -49.69 -38.47
CA LYS A 1042 15.60 -50.20 -39.44
C LYS A 1042 16.14 -49.15 -40.44
N SER A 1043 16.64 -48.03 -39.93
CA SER A 1043 17.33 -47.04 -40.74
C SER A 1043 18.79 -46.87 -40.28
N ASP A 1044 19.74 -47.11 -41.17
CA ASP A 1044 21.17 -47.03 -40.86
C ASP A 1044 21.65 -45.58 -40.76
N ALA A 1045 22.48 -45.30 -39.74
CA ALA A 1045 23.10 -43.98 -39.56
C ALA A 1045 24.07 -43.63 -40.70
N ILE A 1046 24.79 -44.66 -41.16
CA ILE A 1046 25.82 -44.62 -42.19
C ILE A 1046 25.68 -45.91 -43.02
N GLU A 1047 25.10 -45.81 -44.21
CA GLU A 1047 24.96 -46.94 -45.14
C GLU A 1047 26.18 -46.99 -46.08
N ILE A 1048 26.95 -48.07 -46.09
CA ILE A 1048 28.13 -48.22 -46.97
C ILE A 1048 27.98 -49.52 -47.79
N SER A 1049 27.97 -49.41 -49.12
CA SER A 1049 27.74 -50.54 -50.02
C SER A 1049 28.67 -50.53 -51.24
N ASN A 1050 29.34 -51.65 -51.50
CA ASN A 1050 30.30 -51.85 -52.60
C ASN A 1050 31.46 -50.84 -52.65
N SER A 1051 31.80 -50.21 -51.51
CA SER A 1051 32.73 -49.08 -51.42
C SER A 1051 34.09 -49.52 -50.84
N PRO A 1052 35.10 -49.86 -51.67
CA PRO A 1052 36.41 -50.28 -51.21
C PRO A 1052 37.23 -49.12 -50.64
N ASN A 1053 38.13 -49.40 -49.70
CA ASN A 1053 39.00 -48.39 -49.06
C ASN A 1053 38.21 -47.24 -48.42
N MET A 1054 37.14 -47.59 -47.70
CA MET A 1054 36.43 -46.69 -46.78
C MET A 1054 37.03 -46.74 -45.38
N SER A 1055 37.30 -45.59 -44.77
CA SER A 1055 37.56 -45.45 -43.34
C SER A 1055 36.39 -44.79 -42.61
N SER A 1056 36.21 -45.15 -41.34
CA SER A 1056 35.26 -44.52 -40.41
C SER A 1056 35.94 -44.42 -39.06
N GLN A 1057 36.17 -43.20 -38.56
CA GLN A 1057 36.90 -42.93 -37.32
C GLN A 1057 36.15 -41.91 -36.46
N ASN A 1058 36.17 -42.07 -35.14
CA ASN A 1058 35.61 -41.11 -34.16
C ASN A 1058 34.14 -40.67 -34.39
N ASN A 1059 33.37 -41.37 -35.22
CA ASN A 1059 31.97 -41.00 -35.51
C ASN A 1059 31.07 -41.48 -34.35
N LEU A 1060 30.33 -40.55 -33.74
CA LEU A 1060 29.42 -40.81 -32.62
C LEU A 1060 27.99 -40.94 -33.16
N VAL A 1061 27.38 -42.12 -32.98
CA VAL A 1061 26.02 -42.40 -33.44
C VAL A 1061 25.08 -42.52 -32.25
N TYR A 1062 24.04 -41.70 -32.27
CA TYR A 1062 22.96 -41.63 -31.30
C TYR A 1062 21.64 -42.00 -31.98
N ASN A 1063 20.73 -42.61 -31.22
CA ASN A 1063 19.40 -43.02 -31.64
C ASN A 1063 18.39 -42.47 -30.63
N TYR A 1064 17.20 -42.06 -31.08
CA TYR A 1064 16.13 -41.52 -30.22
C TYR A 1064 15.36 -42.60 -29.42
N SER A 1065 15.68 -43.88 -29.57
CA SER A 1065 14.97 -45.03 -28.95
C SER A 1065 15.50 -45.42 -27.58
#